data_AF-A0A222XCX3-F1
#
_entry.id   AF-A0A222XCX3-F1
#
_cell.length_a   1.000
_cell.length_b   1.000
_cell.length_c   1.000
_cell.angle_alpha   90.00
_cell.angle_beta   90.00
_cell.angle_gamma   90.00
#
_symmetry.space_group_name_H-M   'P 1'
#
loop_
_entity.id
_entity.type
_entity.pdbx_description
1 polymer ?
#
loop_
_entity_poly.entity_id
_entity_poly.type
_entity_poly.pdbx_seq_one_letter_code
_entity_poly.pdbx_strand_id
1 'polypeptide(L)'
;MPTSAATRPARRAVALVAAAALTLTGLTAAAGSAHAADDPAPGSGGTVAIADTDATAQTRSLMRYLRDQESGGILFGQQHATDEAVSSSVTGPDGKPLRSDVHDVTGDLPGIFGFDTLALKGDEKPGSHTRTDEENALALAAEMVRADDLGALVTLSAHMPNFVTGGSFYDTEGRVVSHILPGGDTNAEYRAYLDLVALAAQSAQRTDGSLVPIVFRPFHENTGSWFWWGAAHASVGEYKEIFRYTVEYLRDVLGVHNLLYAFSPNGTFDGDAARYLETYPGDQWVDVLGYDNYENSDAADDSTAWVAAVVDDLEMVVDLAAERGKVPAFTEFGRNGDRTIKPSGNKSLHYFTELLDGLSASPTASRVAWMLTWANFGSGQIYVPYAGHEMAADFQALYDDDASVFASQTGDPYALTATAGAQEPALRVVTPADGTRVTTATTTVRAKVTAAPGVDTVTFTAAGYEPLELAPDDDGYWSATWEVGEDALTNRTVPAEVTATGGGHDLSDDVSLILGSAPVLPVGTVDDFEGYGDDVALRAAYTTANATSSAIALADHGDGQAVRLSYDFPASRTGYLGFGKSYAPTQNWSGFGQLDLWVDPDASGHKLVVQVQAGGVTFEAYPSLAGDEPYVASIPWTEFTVAPWDTANLGQTLTWERLAKVSQFFVYLNDAGGDAPLTGSVLLDDIAASGEGEYVDPEPSAEPILVDDFESYADEAAFDAAWGNRAKTDLVSLSTDAGEGAQALAFTYDHADGAWQDVARWLGGQDWSGRDALSLRVKGDGTGNQLAVQLGLGGGTYYLAQVPLTDTSWHVVEIPFSSFAPSWPQDLTTPISDEALGVVNELVLASSSQSGSGTFGVDEIRVVGGDAEPEVPDGTPEVLDRFDQYGATTDLRAAWNNIAEQEWGDGWQLALAPGKGAGGSAAAAFAYDFSTTTYLQESRWLGGHSWAGLDGISAWVDPNGSGQSLSLRFRTVSASGTGDDWYWDLPVPLTGSARTVRAAFADAVATWPAGIDPATRPTRAQLAKVNEVILMATQADPALPPTGTFYLDDLEVGDFPAQPTEVAPAVTTQPTAVTGKIGTTVTFTAQASGLPAPTVQWQFRSKGAASWRPIAGATSTTLTLRLAKAHDGGQVRAVFTNVAGTAASSGATLTVTRTKPRITAQPRSLTVARYRAATFRVTATGYPAPTYQWFRKAPGSAAWVKVTGATSSSLTVKPRTTKDSGTRYRVVVTNSQGSVISAVATLRVR
;
A
#
# COMPACT_ATOMS: atom_id res chain seq x y z
N MET A 1 15.15 25.80 -72.44
CA MET A 1 15.52 24.86 -73.53
C MET A 1 16.83 24.19 -73.11
N PRO A 2 17.08 22.91 -73.45
CA PRO A 2 16.25 22.04 -74.30
C PRO A 2 15.10 21.28 -73.61
N THR A 3 15.35 20.10 -73.02
CA THR A 3 14.45 18.91 -73.11
C THR A 3 14.39 18.02 -71.85
N SER A 4 13.38 17.16 -71.62
CA SER A 4 12.07 16.93 -72.30
C SER A 4 11.11 16.10 -71.44
N ALA A 5 9.81 16.15 -71.73
CA ALA A 5 8.75 15.39 -71.04
C ALA A 5 8.47 14.00 -71.66
N ALA A 6 7.99 13.05 -70.85
CA ALA A 6 7.21 11.87 -71.27
C ALA A 6 6.31 11.38 -70.10
N THR A 7 5.22 10.67 -70.41
CA THR A 7 4.07 10.46 -69.49
C THR A 7 3.57 9.02 -69.42
N ARG A 8 2.82 8.69 -68.34
CA ARG A 8 1.77 7.63 -68.22
C ARG A 8 2.26 6.17 -68.07
N PRO A 9 1.41 5.22 -67.59
CA PRO A 9 -0.06 5.30 -67.41
C PRO A 9 -0.65 4.86 -66.06
N ALA A 10 -1.90 5.28 -65.81
CA ALA A 10 -2.81 4.63 -64.84
C ALA A 10 -3.67 3.56 -65.54
N ARG A 11 -4.02 2.46 -64.84
CA ARG A 11 -5.24 1.67 -65.12
C ARG A 11 -5.63 0.65 -64.02
N ARG A 12 -6.76 0.97 -63.36
CA ARG A 12 -7.84 0.03 -62.94
C ARG A 12 -7.49 -1.09 -61.95
N ALA A 13 -7.78 -0.83 -60.67
CA ALA A 13 -8.31 -1.87 -59.79
C ALA A 13 -9.72 -2.29 -60.26
N VAL A 14 -10.06 -3.57 -60.10
CA VAL A 14 -11.39 -4.12 -60.35
C VAL A 14 -12.08 -4.31 -59.00
N ALA A 15 -13.27 -3.73 -58.85
CA ALA A 15 -14.10 -3.98 -57.68
C ALA A 15 -14.74 -5.37 -57.75
N LEU A 16 -14.75 -6.09 -56.64
CA LEU A 16 -15.74 -7.15 -56.39
C LEU A 16 -16.22 -7.04 -54.96
N VAL A 17 -17.54 -6.85 -54.82
CA VAL A 17 -18.24 -6.64 -53.56
C VAL A 17 -18.77 -7.98 -53.06
N ALA A 18 -18.53 -8.30 -51.80
CA ALA A 18 -19.32 -9.25 -51.04
C ALA A 18 -19.43 -8.76 -49.59
N ALA A 19 -20.53 -8.06 -49.29
CA ALA A 19 -20.82 -7.57 -47.95
C ALA A 19 -21.45 -8.67 -47.08
N ALA A 20 -21.01 -8.78 -45.83
CA ALA A 20 -21.78 -9.36 -44.75
C ALA A 20 -21.75 -8.37 -43.58
N ALA A 21 -22.87 -7.69 -43.35
CA ALA A 21 -22.98 -6.69 -42.30
C ALA A 21 -23.45 -7.34 -40.99
N LEU A 22 -22.70 -7.14 -39.90
CA LEU A 22 -23.29 -6.96 -38.58
C LEU A 22 -23.03 -5.53 -38.12
N THR A 23 -24.01 -4.96 -37.43
CA THR A 23 -24.11 -3.54 -37.14
C THR A 23 -23.48 -3.19 -35.80
N LEU A 24 -22.31 -2.55 -35.80
CA LEU A 24 -21.95 -1.65 -34.69
C LEU A 24 -22.61 -0.29 -34.92
N THR A 25 -23.43 0.13 -33.95
CA THR A 25 -24.04 1.46 -33.92
C THR A 25 -23.17 2.43 -33.14
N GLY A 26 -22.49 3.31 -33.87
CA GLY A 26 -22.25 4.70 -33.48
C GLY A 26 -21.47 4.97 -32.19
N LEU A 27 -20.14 4.99 -32.32
CA LEU A 27 -19.29 6.01 -31.67
C LEU A 27 -18.35 6.58 -32.73
N THR A 28 -18.85 7.55 -33.49
CA THR A 28 -17.97 8.51 -34.15
C THR A 28 -17.66 9.60 -33.13
N ALA A 29 -16.55 9.44 -32.40
CA ALA A 29 -15.96 10.55 -31.67
C ALA A 29 -15.73 11.68 -32.69
N ALA A 30 -16.38 12.81 -32.47
CA ALA A 30 -16.29 13.94 -33.37
C ALA A 30 -14.94 14.62 -33.14
N ALA A 31 -13.93 14.24 -33.91
CA ALA A 31 -12.68 15.00 -34.01
C ALA A 31 -13.02 16.43 -34.47
N GLY A 32 -13.09 17.33 -33.50
CA GLY A 32 -13.48 18.74 -33.64
C GLY A 32 -12.45 19.52 -34.43
N SER A 33 -12.47 19.35 -35.75
CA SER A 33 -11.54 20.00 -36.68
C SER A 33 -11.98 21.46 -36.92
N ALA A 34 -11.67 22.32 -35.95
CA ALA A 34 -11.80 23.77 -35.99
C ALA A 34 -10.85 24.36 -34.92
N HIS A 35 -9.85 25.21 -35.21
CA HIS A 35 -9.53 25.94 -36.44
C HIS A 35 -8.08 25.69 -36.92
N ALA A 36 -7.93 25.24 -38.17
CA ALA A 36 -6.84 25.74 -38.98
C ALA A 36 -7.28 27.11 -39.54
N ALA A 37 -6.92 28.18 -38.83
CA ALA A 37 -7.01 29.55 -39.33
C ALA A 37 -5.60 30.02 -39.72
N ASP A 38 -5.50 30.80 -40.79
CA ASP A 38 -4.23 31.21 -41.40
C ASP A 38 -3.26 31.90 -40.41
N ASP A 39 -1.95 31.73 -40.66
CA ASP A 39 -0.82 32.42 -40.00
C ASP A 39 -1.11 33.86 -39.54
N PRO A 40 -0.70 34.20 -38.32
CA PRO A 40 0.03 35.41 -38.05
C PRO A 40 1.54 35.10 -37.95
N ALA A 41 2.32 35.67 -38.87
CA ALA A 41 3.78 35.72 -38.76
C ALA A 41 4.23 36.27 -37.39
N PRO A 42 5.44 35.90 -36.89
CA PRO A 42 5.90 36.29 -35.55
C PRO A 42 5.86 37.81 -35.37
N GLY A 43 5.08 38.25 -34.37
CA GLY A 43 4.99 39.65 -33.96
C GLY A 43 3.62 40.33 -34.08
N SER A 44 2.61 39.89 -33.32
CA SER A 44 1.60 40.83 -32.79
C SER A 44 0.88 40.32 -31.53
N GLY A 45 1.09 41.02 -30.40
CA GLY A 45 0.38 40.78 -29.14
C GLY A 45 1.33 40.40 -28.02
N GLY A 46 1.40 41.23 -26.97
CA GLY A 46 2.11 40.90 -25.74
C GLY A 46 1.31 39.92 -24.87
N THR A 47 0.81 38.83 -25.45
CA THR A 47 0.02 37.82 -24.74
C THR A 47 0.84 36.55 -24.59
N VAL A 48 0.83 35.95 -23.40
CA VAL A 48 1.53 34.70 -23.07
C VAL A 48 0.55 33.61 -22.68
N ALA A 49 0.78 32.39 -23.17
CA ALA A 49 0.01 31.21 -22.84
C ALA A 49 0.55 30.61 -21.52
N ILE A 50 0.29 31.33 -20.42
CA ILE A 50 0.84 31.05 -19.09
C ILE A 50 -0.15 30.23 -18.24
N ALA A 51 0.36 29.28 -17.45
CA ALA A 51 -0.42 28.42 -16.56
C ALA A 51 -1.07 29.21 -15.41
N ASP A 52 -0.37 30.21 -14.85
CA ASP A 52 -0.97 31.19 -13.95
C ASP A 52 -1.42 32.46 -14.68
N THR A 53 -2.73 32.57 -14.90
CA THR A 53 -3.31 33.75 -15.55
C THR A 53 -3.23 35.02 -14.69
N ASP A 54 -3.15 34.89 -13.36
CA ASP A 54 -3.05 36.00 -12.40
C ASP A 54 -1.58 36.35 -12.03
N ALA A 55 -0.60 35.69 -12.65
CA ALA A 55 0.83 35.83 -12.38
C ALA A 55 1.33 37.28 -12.30
N THR A 56 2.45 37.51 -11.61
CA THR A 56 3.03 38.87 -11.53
C THR A 56 3.42 39.41 -12.92
N ALA A 57 3.53 40.74 -13.03
CA ALA A 57 3.99 41.36 -14.27
C ALA A 57 5.40 40.89 -14.66
N GLN A 58 6.27 40.68 -13.67
CA GLN A 58 7.62 40.16 -13.81
C GLN A 58 7.61 38.71 -14.32
N THR A 59 6.74 37.85 -13.79
CA THR A 59 6.61 36.45 -14.22
C THR A 59 6.08 36.33 -15.64
N ARG A 60 5.08 37.13 -16.03
CA ARG A 60 4.63 37.22 -17.43
C ARG A 60 5.69 37.83 -18.35
N SER A 61 6.50 38.76 -17.87
CA SER A 61 7.66 39.28 -18.61
C SER A 61 8.70 38.19 -18.84
N LEU A 62 9.03 37.40 -17.82
CA LEU A 62 9.99 36.30 -17.92
C LEU A 62 9.51 35.23 -18.92
N MET A 63 8.27 34.79 -18.81
CA MET A 63 7.64 33.86 -19.77
C MET A 63 7.78 34.38 -21.21
N ARG A 64 7.56 35.68 -21.40
CA ARG A 64 7.70 36.31 -22.71
C ARG A 64 9.16 36.43 -23.14
N TYR A 65 10.07 36.78 -22.25
CA TYR A 65 11.50 36.92 -22.51
C TYR A 65 12.07 35.60 -23.03
N LEU A 66 11.83 34.51 -22.28
CA LEU A 66 12.29 33.16 -22.62
C LEU A 66 11.67 32.64 -23.93
N ARG A 67 10.36 32.84 -24.14
CA ARG A 67 9.66 32.40 -25.36
C ARG A 67 10.08 33.20 -26.60
N ASP A 68 10.25 34.52 -26.47
CA ASP A 68 10.61 35.41 -27.58
C ASP A 68 12.14 35.39 -27.88
N GLN A 69 12.94 34.54 -27.20
CA GLN A 69 14.43 34.49 -27.27
C GLN A 69 15.00 33.86 -28.56
N GLU A 70 14.27 33.89 -29.68
CA GLU A 70 14.61 33.16 -30.92
C GLU A 70 15.87 33.66 -31.65
N SER A 71 16.57 34.68 -31.14
CA SER A 71 17.83 35.18 -31.69
C SER A 71 18.77 35.76 -30.64
N GLY A 72 18.65 35.34 -29.38
CA GLY A 72 19.39 35.90 -28.24
C GLY A 72 20.62 35.12 -27.80
N GLY A 73 20.81 33.89 -28.29
CA GLY A 73 21.70 32.91 -27.68
C GLY A 73 21.00 32.09 -26.59
N ILE A 74 21.58 30.95 -26.24
CA ILE A 74 21.08 29.99 -25.24
C ILE A 74 21.62 30.40 -23.87
N LEU A 75 20.75 30.56 -22.87
CA LEU A 75 21.20 30.80 -21.49
C LEU A 75 21.91 29.57 -20.93
N PHE A 76 23.14 29.76 -20.44
CA PHE A 76 23.85 28.72 -19.70
C PHE A 76 23.42 28.72 -18.22
N GLY A 77 22.99 27.57 -17.71
CA GLY A 77 22.57 27.39 -16.32
C GLY A 77 23.45 26.44 -15.53
N GLN A 78 23.52 26.62 -14.21
CA GLN A 78 24.12 25.64 -13.30
C GLN A 78 23.28 25.45 -12.03
N GLN A 79 23.07 24.20 -11.61
CA GLN A 79 22.54 23.86 -10.27
C GLN A 79 23.59 24.20 -9.19
N HIS A 80 23.16 24.73 -8.04
CA HIS A 80 24.05 25.17 -6.93
C HIS A 80 25.17 26.14 -7.33
N ALA A 81 24.88 27.03 -8.29
CA ALA A 81 25.85 27.90 -8.96
C ALA A 81 26.71 28.80 -8.05
N THR A 82 26.36 29.00 -6.77
CA THR A 82 27.03 29.95 -5.86
C THR A 82 27.38 29.41 -4.46
N ASP A 83 27.00 28.17 -4.15
CA ASP A 83 27.13 27.53 -2.84
C ASP A 83 27.82 26.14 -2.87
N GLU A 84 27.83 25.46 -4.03
CA GLU A 84 28.68 24.30 -4.33
C GLU A 84 29.69 24.59 -5.45
N ALA A 85 30.96 24.34 -5.16
CA ALA A 85 32.07 24.53 -6.09
C ALA A 85 33.31 23.78 -5.60
N VAL A 86 34.17 23.36 -6.53
CA VAL A 86 35.52 22.85 -6.25
C VAL A 86 36.45 24.01 -5.87
N SER A 87 36.29 25.18 -6.50
CA SER A 87 37.15 26.34 -6.28
C SER A 87 36.92 27.05 -4.96
N SER A 88 37.99 27.70 -4.48
CA SER A 88 37.99 28.45 -3.23
C SER A 88 37.07 29.68 -3.32
N SER A 89 36.31 29.96 -2.25
CA SER A 89 35.40 31.09 -2.22
C SER A 89 36.10 32.44 -2.41
N VAL A 90 35.53 33.28 -3.27
CA VAL A 90 35.90 34.68 -3.48
C VAL A 90 34.88 35.61 -2.81
N THR A 91 35.11 36.93 -2.83
CA THR A 91 34.09 37.92 -2.42
C THR A 91 33.28 38.33 -3.65
N GLY A 92 31.97 38.11 -3.62
CA GLY A 92 31.06 38.47 -4.72
C GLY A 92 30.79 39.98 -4.81
N PRO A 93 30.09 40.43 -5.88
CA PRO A 93 29.72 41.83 -6.07
C PRO A 93 28.88 42.43 -4.93
N ASP A 94 28.11 41.58 -4.26
CA ASP A 94 27.28 41.88 -3.08
C ASP A 94 28.07 41.99 -1.76
N GLY A 95 29.38 41.69 -1.78
CA GLY A 95 30.24 41.66 -0.61
C GLY A 95 30.10 40.39 0.26
N LYS A 96 29.29 39.40 -0.16
CA LYS A 96 29.18 38.09 0.50
C LYS A 96 30.22 37.10 -0.08
N PRO A 97 30.47 35.96 0.58
CA PRO A 97 31.20 34.84 -0.02
C PRO A 97 30.49 34.33 -1.28
N LEU A 98 31.25 34.09 -2.34
CA LEU A 98 30.80 33.51 -3.61
C LEU A 98 31.61 32.24 -3.87
N ARG A 99 30.96 31.13 -4.22
CA ARG A 99 31.59 29.84 -4.57
C ARG A 99 31.02 29.39 -5.91
N SER A 100 31.74 29.62 -7.00
CA SER A 100 31.24 29.31 -8.34
C SER A 100 32.40 28.96 -9.25
N ASP A 101 32.41 27.73 -9.76
CA ASP A 101 33.44 27.28 -10.71
C ASP A 101 33.28 27.97 -12.07
N VAL A 102 32.04 28.31 -12.46
CA VAL A 102 31.73 29.13 -13.65
C VAL A 102 32.45 30.48 -13.57
N HIS A 103 32.31 31.20 -12.46
CA HIS A 103 32.99 32.48 -12.26
C HIS A 103 34.50 32.36 -12.13
N ASP A 104 35.00 31.27 -11.54
CA ASP A 104 36.44 31.05 -11.39
C ASP A 104 37.14 30.80 -12.74
N VAL A 105 36.45 30.18 -13.71
CA VAL A 105 36.93 30.05 -15.10
C VAL A 105 36.67 31.33 -15.91
N THR A 106 35.40 31.74 -16.04
CA THR A 106 34.95 32.73 -17.03
C THR A 106 35.06 34.19 -16.57
N GLY A 107 35.00 34.43 -15.26
CA GLY A 107 34.82 35.75 -14.66
C GLY A 107 33.37 36.27 -14.63
N ASP A 108 32.39 35.50 -15.10
CA ASP A 108 30.95 35.80 -15.00
C ASP A 108 30.19 34.66 -14.30
N LEU A 109 28.90 34.86 -14.01
CA LEU A 109 28.02 33.87 -13.37
C LEU A 109 27.09 33.23 -14.42
N PRO A 110 26.57 32.01 -14.21
CA PRO A 110 25.64 31.39 -15.17
C PRO A 110 24.35 32.23 -15.29
N GLY A 111 23.77 32.30 -16.49
CA GLY A 111 22.55 33.05 -16.77
C GLY A 111 21.32 32.50 -16.05
N ILE A 112 21.34 31.22 -15.64
CA ILE A 112 20.32 30.60 -14.78
C ILE A 112 20.98 29.94 -13.56
N PHE A 113 20.45 30.21 -12.38
CA PHE A 113 20.81 29.53 -11.14
C PHE A 113 19.73 28.50 -10.81
N GLY A 114 20.14 27.23 -10.73
CA GLY A 114 19.31 26.14 -10.27
C GLY A 114 19.45 25.88 -8.77
N PHE A 115 18.33 25.61 -8.12
CA PHE A 115 18.21 25.20 -6.72
C PHE A 115 17.29 23.98 -6.66
N ASP A 116 17.34 23.20 -5.57
CA ASP A 116 16.33 22.19 -5.26
C ASP A 116 15.56 22.49 -3.97
N THR A 117 14.32 22.00 -3.92
CA THR A 117 13.52 21.86 -2.71
C THR A 117 14.14 21.01 -1.59
N LEU A 118 15.17 20.19 -1.85
CA LEU A 118 15.97 19.54 -0.81
C LEU A 118 16.51 20.54 0.24
N ALA A 119 16.73 21.79 -0.18
CA ALA A 119 17.05 22.88 0.74
C ALA A 119 15.95 23.16 1.79
N LEU A 120 14.68 22.82 1.55
CA LEU A 120 13.58 23.01 2.50
C LEU A 120 13.73 22.11 3.74
N LYS A 121 14.17 20.86 3.55
CA LYS A 121 14.45 19.88 4.63
C LYS A 121 15.89 19.95 5.14
N GLY A 122 16.72 20.73 4.45
CA GLY A 122 18.10 21.00 4.82
C GLY A 122 19.10 19.96 4.38
N ASP A 123 18.70 19.04 3.50
CA ASP A 123 19.54 18.05 2.82
C ASP A 123 20.56 18.73 1.89
N GLU A 124 20.17 19.84 1.28
CA GLU A 124 21.03 20.67 0.42
C GLU A 124 21.12 22.13 0.88
N LYS A 125 22.14 22.85 0.40
CA LYS A 125 22.29 24.29 0.64
C LYS A 125 21.23 25.10 -0.13
N PRO A 126 20.86 26.31 0.32
CA PRO A 126 21.30 27.00 1.54
C PRO A 126 20.63 26.47 2.83
N GLY A 127 19.86 25.39 2.73
CA GLY A 127 19.22 24.71 3.85
C GLY A 127 20.19 24.15 4.88
N SER A 128 19.65 23.72 6.02
CA SER A 128 20.38 22.98 7.05
C SER A 128 19.42 22.27 7.99
N HIS A 129 19.71 21.01 8.33
CA HIS A 129 19.02 20.26 9.39
C HIS A 129 19.10 20.91 10.80
N THR A 130 19.88 21.99 10.97
CA THR A 130 19.92 22.77 12.22
C THR A 130 18.85 23.86 12.33
N ARG A 131 18.08 24.08 11.25
CA ARG A 131 16.98 25.04 11.17
C ARG A 131 15.63 24.30 11.07
N THR A 132 14.55 25.01 11.37
CA THR A 132 13.19 24.58 11.01
C THR A 132 12.98 24.63 9.50
N ASP A 133 12.01 23.86 9.00
CA ASP A 133 11.64 23.84 7.58
C ASP A 133 11.26 25.23 7.06
N GLU A 134 10.55 26.04 7.86
CA GLU A 134 10.19 27.41 7.51
C GLU A 134 11.40 28.34 7.46
N GLU A 135 12.37 28.20 8.38
CA GLU A 135 13.62 28.94 8.33
C GLU A 135 14.49 28.54 7.13
N ASN A 136 14.42 27.28 6.69
CA ASN A 136 15.06 26.79 5.48
C ASN A 136 14.37 27.31 4.22
N ALA A 137 13.04 27.32 4.15
CA ALA A 137 12.27 27.97 3.07
C ALA A 137 12.61 29.46 2.93
N LEU A 138 12.77 30.18 4.06
CA LEU A 138 13.20 31.58 4.08
C LEU A 138 14.67 31.76 3.67
N ALA A 139 15.56 30.80 3.98
CA ALA A 139 16.95 30.82 3.54
C ALA A 139 17.06 30.57 2.02
N LEU A 140 16.29 29.63 1.49
CA LEU A 140 16.17 29.39 0.04
C LEU A 140 15.63 30.63 -0.68
N ALA A 141 14.56 31.24 -0.17
CA ALA A 141 14.03 32.51 -0.69
C ALA A 141 15.08 33.64 -0.74
N ALA A 142 15.93 33.75 0.29
CA ALA A 142 16.97 34.77 0.36
C ALA A 142 18.08 34.58 -0.68
N GLU A 143 18.47 33.34 -1.00
CA GLU A 143 19.46 33.09 -2.05
C GLU A 143 18.84 33.10 -3.47
N MET A 144 17.54 32.81 -3.63
CA MET A 144 16.82 33.08 -4.89
C MET A 144 16.73 34.59 -5.18
N VAL A 145 16.49 35.43 -4.17
CA VAL A 145 16.59 36.91 -4.32
C VAL A 145 18.01 37.34 -4.64
N ARG A 146 19.02 36.71 -4.05
CA ARG A 146 20.42 36.99 -4.34
C ARG A 146 20.82 36.62 -5.77
N ALA A 147 20.31 35.51 -6.30
CA ALA A 147 20.52 35.10 -7.69
C ALA A 147 20.01 36.16 -8.68
N ASP A 148 18.79 36.66 -8.42
CA ASP A 148 18.17 37.73 -9.20
C ASP A 148 18.93 39.06 -9.08
N ASP A 149 19.36 39.46 -7.87
CA ASP A 149 20.24 40.62 -7.63
C ASP A 149 21.61 40.50 -8.34
N LEU A 150 22.06 39.27 -8.64
CA LEU A 150 23.29 38.97 -9.39
C LEU A 150 23.08 38.88 -10.91
N GLY A 151 21.85 39.06 -11.41
CA GLY A 151 21.51 39.08 -12.84
C GLY A 151 21.13 37.73 -13.45
N ALA A 152 21.00 36.68 -12.63
CA ALA A 152 20.59 35.35 -13.07
C ALA A 152 19.08 35.13 -12.94
N LEU A 153 18.54 34.28 -13.83
CA LEU A 153 17.19 33.74 -13.69
C LEU A 153 17.18 32.60 -12.67
N VAL A 154 16.04 32.36 -12.02
CA VAL A 154 15.92 31.33 -10.98
C VAL A 154 15.09 30.14 -11.49
N THR A 155 15.62 28.94 -11.30
CA THR A 155 14.86 27.68 -11.44
C THR A 155 14.97 26.84 -10.17
N LEU A 156 13.90 26.12 -9.85
CA LEU A 156 13.73 25.31 -8.65
C LEU A 156 13.24 23.91 -9.07
N SER A 157 14.16 22.94 -9.08
CA SER A 157 13.82 21.52 -9.19
C SER A 157 13.21 21.02 -7.88
N ALA A 158 12.51 19.88 -7.93
CA ALA A 158 11.92 19.28 -6.74
C ALA A 158 12.18 17.78 -6.59
N HIS A 159 13.23 17.45 -5.85
CA HIS A 159 13.50 16.11 -5.34
C HIS A 159 12.74 15.91 -4.01
N MET A 160 11.50 15.43 -4.12
CA MET A 160 10.57 15.33 -2.99
C MET A 160 10.79 14.03 -2.17
N PRO A 161 10.68 14.07 -0.83
CA PRO A 161 10.73 12.84 -0.01
C PRO A 161 9.59 11.88 -0.37
N ASN A 162 9.77 10.60 -0.10
CA ASN A 162 8.69 9.62 -0.19
C ASN A 162 7.73 9.84 0.99
N PHE A 163 6.51 10.29 0.69
CA PHE A 163 5.50 10.64 1.70
C PHE A 163 4.85 9.44 2.40
N VAL A 164 5.09 8.20 1.93
CA VAL A 164 4.55 6.97 2.52
C VAL A 164 5.55 6.33 3.47
N THR A 165 6.83 6.23 3.07
CA THR A 165 7.90 5.61 3.87
C THR A 165 8.69 6.60 4.73
N GLY A 166 8.68 7.89 4.36
CA GLY A 166 9.59 8.90 4.90
C GLY A 166 10.99 8.88 4.28
N GLY A 167 11.23 8.02 3.27
CA GLY A 167 12.49 7.91 2.54
C GLY A 167 12.79 9.09 1.60
N SER A 168 13.90 8.99 0.87
CA SER A 168 14.27 9.99 -0.13
C SER A 168 13.46 9.85 -1.42
N PHE A 169 13.70 10.74 -2.37
CA PHE A 169 13.15 10.67 -3.73
C PHE A 169 13.52 9.37 -4.48
N TYR A 170 14.62 8.69 -4.13
CA TYR A 170 15.02 7.39 -4.67
C TYR A 170 14.31 6.20 -4.02
N ASP A 171 13.66 6.40 -2.86
CA ASP A 171 12.79 5.39 -2.28
C ASP A 171 11.50 5.34 -3.12
N THR A 172 11.37 4.27 -3.90
CA THR A 172 10.26 4.06 -4.85
C THR A 172 9.10 3.25 -4.27
N GLU A 173 9.16 2.88 -2.99
CA GLU A 173 8.16 2.02 -2.37
C GLU A 173 6.84 2.74 -2.04
N GLY A 174 5.80 1.97 -1.75
CA GLY A 174 4.54 2.51 -1.23
C GLY A 174 3.59 3.19 -2.24
N ARG A 175 3.85 3.16 -3.55
CA ARG A 175 2.91 3.68 -4.59
C ARG A 175 2.45 5.13 -4.33
N VAL A 176 3.40 5.95 -3.89
CA VAL A 176 3.23 7.28 -3.27
C VAL A 176 2.14 8.15 -3.90
N VAL A 177 2.12 8.30 -5.24
CA VAL A 177 1.18 9.20 -5.93
C VAL A 177 -0.29 8.94 -5.54
N SER A 178 -0.67 7.68 -5.39
CA SER A 178 -2.05 7.31 -5.02
C SER A 178 -2.44 7.71 -3.59
N HIS A 179 -1.44 7.83 -2.69
CA HIS A 179 -1.59 8.24 -1.30
C HIS A 179 -1.56 9.78 -1.13
N ILE A 180 -0.84 10.49 -2.00
CA ILE A 180 -0.73 11.96 -1.95
C ILE A 180 -1.72 12.73 -2.84
N LEU A 181 -2.49 12.05 -3.71
CA LEU A 181 -3.58 12.67 -4.49
C LEU A 181 -4.80 13.03 -3.61
N PRO A 182 -5.71 13.91 -4.08
CA PRO A 182 -6.89 14.33 -3.30
C PRO A 182 -7.74 13.16 -2.79
N GLY A 183 -7.74 12.99 -1.46
CA GLY A 183 -8.45 11.94 -0.73
C GLY A 183 -7.64 10.68 -0.42
N GLY A 184 -6.35 10.63 -0.78
CA GLY A 184 -5.39 9.70 -0.18
C GLY A 184 -5.05 10.07 1.26
N ASP A 185 -4.41 9.15 1.97
CA ASP A 185 -4.10 9.22 3.40
C ASP A 185 -2.89 10.10 3.74
N THR A 186 -1.90 10.23 2.84
CA THR A 186 -0.72 11.10 3.02
C THR A 186 -0.82 12.43 2.25
N ASN A 187 -2.02 12.77 1.74
CA ASN A 187 -2.30 14.03 1.05
C ASN A 187 -2.05 15.27 1.94
N ALA A 188 -2.17 15.16 3.26
CA ALA A 188 -1.97 16.28 4.19
C ALA A 188 -0.49 16.64 4.35
N GLU A 189 0.37 15.63 4.43
CA GLU A 189 1.83 15.71 4.49
C GLU A 189 2.37 16.32 3.19
N TYR A 190 1.82 15.89 2.05
CA TYR A 190 2.16 16.49 0.76
C TYR A 190 1.71 17.96 0.64
N ARG A 191 0.50 18.32 1.10
CA ARG A 191 0.07 19.73 1.20
C ARG A 191 1.02 20.55 2.07
N ALA A 192 1.40 20.05 3.25
CA ALA A 192 2.33 20.74 4.15
C ALA A 192 3.72 20.96 3.52
N TYR A 193 4.19 20.03 2.68
CA TYR A 193 5.40 20.23 1.89
C TYR A 193 5.21 21.32 0.80
N LEU A 194 4.06 21.36 0.11
CA LEU A 194 3.76 22.43 -0.84
C LEU A 194 3.56 23.80 -0.17
N ASP A 195 3.09 23.85 1.07
CA ASP A 195 3.03 25.08 1.86
C ASP A 195 4.44 25.69 2.07
N LEU A 196 5.49 24.85 2.20
CA LEU A 196 6.90 25.29 2.27
C LEU A 196 7.43 25.81 0.92
N VAL A 197 7.08 25.14 -0.18
CA VAL A 197 7.40 25.62 -1.54
C VAL A 197 6.76 26.99 -1.79
N ALA A 198 5.49 27.16 -1.40
CA ALA A 198 4.78 28.42 -1.47
C ALA A 198 5.41 29.49 -0.57
N LEU A 199 5.80 29.15 0.65
CA LEU A 199 6.50 30.05 1.57
C LEU A 199 7.81 30.56 0.96
N ALA A 200 8.63 29.67 0.37
CA ALA A 200 9.86 30.06 -0.30
C ALA A 200 9.59 30.98 -1.50
N ALA A 201 8.64 30.62 -2.37
CA ALA A 201 8.28 31.42 -3.54
C ALA A 201 7.72 32.81 -3.16
N GLN A 202 6.77 32.89 -2.23
CA GLN A 202 6.16 34.15 -1.80
C GLN A 202 7.11 35.03 -0.97
N SER A 203 8.11 34.44 -0.32
CA SER A 203 9.14 35.18 0.42
C SER A 203 10.31 35.65 -0.45
N ALA A 204 10.43 35.16 -1.70
CA ALA A 204 11.44 35.59 -2.66
C ALA A 204 11.08 36.98 -3.22
N GLN A 205 11.18 38.00 -2.37
CA GLN A 205 10.76 39.38 -2.64
C GLN A 205 11.97 40.32 -2.70
N ARG A 206 12.07 41.08 -3.80
CA ARG A 206 13.06 42.16 -3.98
C ARG A 206 12.83 43.28 -2.98
N THR A 207 13.85 44.11 -2.80
CA THR A 207 13.80 45.29 -1.89
C THR A 207 12.71 46.32 -2.24
N ASP A 208 12.15 46.30 -3.44
CA ASP A 208 11.04 47.17 -3.87
C ASP A 208 9.63 46.57 -3.62
N GLY A 209 9.56 45.31 -3.16
CA GLY A 209 8.32 44.58 -2.91
C GLY A 209 7.85 43.71 -4.09
N SER A 210 8.54 43.72 -5.24
CA SER A 210 8.23 42.80 -6.34
C SER A 210 8.73 41.38 -6.03
N LEU A 211 7.96 40.36 -6.45
CA LEU A 211 8.39 38.96 -6.33
C LEU A 211 9.40 38.63 -7.44
N VAL A 212 10.35 37.76 -7.12
CA VAL A 212 11.28 37.14 -8.06
C VAL A 212 10.54 36.02 -8.79
N PRO A 213 10.48 36.04 -10.14
CA PRO A 213 9.95 34.91 -10.90
C PRO A 213 10.85 33.68 -10.79
N ILE A 214 10.24 32.52 -10.61
CA ILE A 214 10.94 31.23 -10.44
C ILE A 214 10.35 30.22 -11.43
N VAL A 215 11.19 29.49 -12.16
CA VAL A 215 10.76 28.31 -12.92
C VAL A 215 10.73 27.12 -11.96
N PHE A 216 9.54 26.63 -11.60
CA PHE A 216 9.38 25.46 -10.73
C PHE A 216 9.19 24.19 -11.58
N ARG A 217 9.99 23.16 -11.31
CA ARG A 217 10.08 21.93 -12.11
C ARG A 217 9.82 20.68 -11.25
N PRO A 218 8.55 20.39 -10.91
CA PRO A 218 8.17 19.21 -10.13
C PRO A 218 8.15 17.95 -11.00
N PHE A 219 8.42 16.80 -10.38
CA PHE A 219 8.25 15.47 -10.98
C PHE A 219 8.94 15.27 -12.34
N HIS A 220 10.20 15.70 -12.43
CA HIS A 220 11.05 15.53 -13.61
C HIS A 220 11.55 14.09 -13.78
N GLU A 221 12.08 13.75 -14.95
CA GLU A 221 12.56 12.40 -15.30
C GLU A 221 11.53 11.27 -15.09
N ASN A 222 10.25 11.59 -15.30
CA ASN A 222 9.14 10.69 -15.00
C ASN A 222 8.95 9.54 -15.99
N THR A 223 9.65 9.58 -17.14
CA THR A 223 9.77 8.45 -18.07
C THR A 223 10.78 7.41 -17.58
N GLY A 224 11.68 7.78 -16.67
CA GLY A 224 12.48 6.87 -15.86
C GLY A 224 11.67 6.18 -14.75
N SER A 225 12.35 5.45 -13.87
CA SER A 225 11.71 4.73 -12.74
C SER A 225 12.61 4.65 -11.49
N TRP A 226 13.59 5.54 -11.38
CA TRP A 226 14.43 5.73 -10.19
C TRP A 226 13.80 6.66 -9.14
N PHE A 227 12.81 7.47 -9.52
CA PHE A 227 12.03 8.29 -8.60
C PHE A 227 10.63 7.71 -8.39
N TRP A 228 10.03 7.90 -7.20
CA TRP A 228 8.72 7.32 -6.86
C TRP A 228 7.53 7.82 -7.69
N TRP A 229 7.71 8.90 -8.46
CA TRP A 229 6.73 9.40 -9.44
C TRP A 229 6.97 8.90 -10.87
N GLY A 230 8.00 8.06 -11.08
CA GLY A 230 8.37 7.51 -12.39
C GLY A 230 7.39 6.47 -12.94
N ALA A 231 7.59 6.08 -14.20
CA ALA A 231 6.64 5.31 -15.00
C ALA A 231 6.26 3.92 -14.44
N ALA A 232 7.15 3.26 -13.68
CA ALA A 232 6.82 2.00 -12.98
C ALA A 232 5.93 2.20 -11.74
N HIS A 233 5.89 3.41 -11.19
CA HIS A 233 5.39 3.71 -9.84
C HIS A 233 4.11 4.55 -9.85
N ALA A 234 3.86 5.29 -10.93
CA ALA A 234 2.63 6.03 -11.20
C ALA A 234 2.09 5.74 -12.60
N SER A 235 0.77 5.56 -12.73
CA SER A 235 0.13 5.50 -14.04
C SER A 235 0.18 6.86 -14.75
N VAL A 236 0.01 6.86 -16.07
CA VAL A 236 -0.02 8.08 -16.89
C VAL A 236 -1.09 9.08 -16.39
N GLY A 237 -2.26 8.61 -15.95
CA GLY A 237 -3.30 9.44 -15.36
C GLY A 237 -2.91 9.99 -13.97
N GLU A 238 -2.33 9.16 -13.11
CA GLU A 238 -1.80 9.59 -11.80
C GLU A 238 -0.71 10.66 -11.92
N TYR A 239 0.24 10.49 -12.84
CA TYR A 239 1.29 11.50 -13.09
C TYR A 239 0.68 12.83 -13.55
N LYS A 240 -0.26 12.79 -14.51
CA LYS A 240 -0.95 13.99 -14.99
C LYS A 240 -1.70 14.68 -13.85
N GLU A 241 -2.47 13.93 -13.06
CA GLU A 241 -3.24 14.51 -11.95
C GLU A 241 -2.36 15.01 -10.80
N ILE A 242 -1.23 14.37 -10.46
CA ILE A 242 -0.38 14.89 -9.39
C ILE A 242 0.27 16.21 -9.81
N PHE A 243 0.79 16.31 -11.04
CA PHE A 243 1.32 17.57 -11.57
C PHE A 243 0.25 18.68 -11.57
N ARG A 244 -0.95 18.37 -12.10
CA ARG A 244 -2.10 19.30 -12.11
C ARG A 244 -2.46 19.76 -10.70
N TYR A 245 -2.52 18.84 -9.75
CA TYR A 245 -2.85 19.12 -8.36
C TYR A 245 -1.79 20.00 -7.68
N THR A 246 -0.49 19.79 -7.94
CA THR A 246 0.58 20.67 -7.46
C THR A 246 0.39 22.10 -7.94
N VAL A 247 0.11 22.29 -9.24
CA VAL A 247 -0.10 23.63 -9.81
C VAL A 247 -1.37 24.27 -9.25
N GLU A 248 -2.49 23.54 -9.18
CA GLU A 248 -3.74 24.04 -8.59
C GLU A 248 -3.60 24.40 -7.11
N TYR A 249 -2.90 23.60 -6.31
CA TYR A 249 -2.72 23.88 -4.89
C TYR A 249 -1.84 25.12 -4.67
N LEU A 250 -0.70 25.22 -5.36
CA LEU A 250 0.18 26.39 -5.29
C LEU A 250 -0.51 27.66 -5.83
N ARG A 251 -1.13 27.60 -7.01
CA ARG A 251 -1.75 28.75 -7.67
C ARG A 251 -3.08 29.15 -7.05
N ASP A 252 -4.03 28.23 -6.95
CA ASP A 252 -5.44 28.55 -6.63
C ASP A 252 -5.75 28.52 -5.13
N VAL A 253 -5.08 27.65 -4.36
CA VAL A 253 -5.31 27.52 -2.91
C VAL A 253 -4.38 28.43 -2.12
N LEU A 254 -3.08 28.45 -2.45
CA LEU A 254 -2.07 29.24 -1.74
C LEU A 254 -1.79 30.62 -2.36
N GLY A 255 -2.25 30.89 -3.58
CA GLY A 255 -2.08 32.20 -4.24
C GLY A 255 -0.63 32.51 -4.62
N VAL A 256 0.14 31.52 -5.04
CA VAL A 256 1.52 31.69 -5.50
C VAL A 256 1.51 32.16 -6.96
N HIS A 257 1.84 33.44 -7.16
CA HIS A 257 1.73 34.12 -8.47
C HIS A 257 3.07 34.44 -9.14
N ASN A 258 4.18 33.88 -8.65
CA ASN A 258 5.52 34.11 -9.19
C ASN A 258 6.19 32.88 -9.80
N LEU A 259 5.47 31.78 -9.98
CA LEU A 259 5.99 30.56 -10.62
C LEU A 259 5.68 30.51 -12.13
N LEU A 260 6.61 29.93 -12.88
CA LEU A 260 6.37 29.28 -14.17
C LEU A 260 6.58 27.78 -13.98
N TYR A 261 5.76 26.94 -14.60
CA TYR A 261 5.78 25.49 -14.37
C TYR A 261 6.45 24.74 -15.53
N ALA A 262 7.49 23.95 -15.21
CA ALA A 262 8.25 23.18 -16.18
C ALA A 262 7.93 21.67 -16.10
N PHE A 263 7.72 21.06 -17.26
CA PHE A 263 7.57 19.62 -17.44
C PHE A 263 8.77 19.10 -18.23
N SER A 264 9.56 18.20 -17.63
CA SER A 264 10.78 17.65 -18.24
C SER A 264 10.86 16.12 -18.07
N PRO A 265 10.33 15.34 -19.03
CA PRO A 265 10.61 13.92 -19.11
C PRO A 265 12.04 13.70 -19.63
N ASN A 266 12.60 12.52 -19.38
CA ASN A 266 13.99 12.21 -19.67
C ASN A 266 14.17 11.07 -20.71
N GLY A 267 15.43 10.91 -21.14
CA GLY A 267 15.84 9.87 -22.08
C GLY A 267 15.92 10.39 -23.50
N THR A 268 15.88 9.51 -24.49
CA THR A 268 15.89 9.88 -25.92
C THR A 268 14.55 9.55 -26.54
N PHE A 269 13.91 10.54 -27.16
CA PHE A 269 12.58 10.45 -27.77
C PHE A 269 12.64 10.19 -29.28
N ASP A 270 13.81 10.34 -29.90
CA ASP A 270 14.02 10.17 -31.33
C ASP A 270 13.14 11.11 -32.20
N GLY A 271 12.75 12.25 -31.63
CA GLY A 271 11.78 13.19 -32.19
C GLY A 271 10.31 12.72 -32.14
N ASP A 272 9.99 11.64 -31.40
CA ASP A 272 8.60 11.18 -31.22
C ASP A 272 7.84 12.05 -30.20
N ALA A 273 7.16 13.06 -30.74
CA ALA A 273 6.28 13.94 -29.99
C ALA A 273 5.15 13.21 -29.24
N ALA A 274 4.66 12.06 -29.71
CA ALA A 274 3.61 11.32 -29.03
C ALA A 274 4.14 10.64 -27.75
N ARG A 275 5.36 10.11 -27.80
CA ARG A 275 6.07 9.56 -26.63
C ARG A 275 6.42 10.66 -25.62
N TYR A 276 6.94 11.80 -26.08
CA TYR A 276 7.22 12.95 -25.21
C TYR A 276 5.94 13.46 -24.50
N LEU A 277 4.82 13.51 -25.21
CA LEU A 277 3.54 14.00 -24.69
C LEU A 277 2.73 12.95 -23.91
N GLU A 278 3.19 11.70 -23.79
CA GLU A 278 2.42 10.60 -23.18
C GLU A 278 1.97 10.95 -21.75
N THR A 279 2.88 11.54 -20.96
CA THR A 279 2.64 11.99 -19.58
C THR A 279 2.32 13.49 -19.45
N TYR A 280 2.16 14.21 -20.56
CA TYR A 280 2.01 15.66 -20.55
C TYR A 280 0.77 16.13 -19.73
N PRO A 281 0.94 16.99 -18.72
CA PRO A 281 -0.15 17.50 -17.89
C PRO A 281 -1.19 18.33 -18.66
N GLY A 282 -0.80 18.96 -19.78
CA GLY A 282 -1.67 19.77 -20.64
C GLY A 282 -1.35 21.27 -20.61
N ASP A 283 -1.77 21.97 -21.66
CA ASP A 283 -1.40 23.38 -21.96
C ASP A 283 -1.79 24.39 -20.87
N GLN A 284 -2.66 24.03 -19.92
CA GLN A 284 -3.10 24.90 -18.82
C GLN A 284 -2.20 24.85 -17.58
N TRP A 285 -1.28 23.89 -17.53
CA TRP A 285 -0.49 23.56 -16.32
C TRP A 285 1.00 23.69 -16.54
N VAL A 286 1.44 23.79 -17.80
CA VAL A 286 2.85 23.83 -18.19
C VAL A 286 3.14 25.12 -18.96
N ASP A 287 4.19 25.81 -18.56
CA ASP A 287 4.77 26.99 -19.20
C ASP A 287 6.01 26.65 -20.02
N VAL A 288 6.81 25.69 -19.53
CA VAL A 288 8.09 25.27 -20.11
C VAL A 288 8.02 23.80 -20.49
N LEU A 289 8.29 23.50 -21.76
CA LEU A 289 8.58 22.15 -22.24
C LEU A 289 10.09 21.92 -22.11
N GLY A 290 10.46 21.12 -21.12
CA GLY A 290 11.82 20.73 -20.80
C GLY A 290 12.17 19.35 -21.34
N TYR A 291 13.43 18.97 -21.21
CA TYR A 291 14.03 17.73 -21.66
C TYR A 291 15.30 17.51 -20.83
N ASP A 292 15.45 16.33 -20.24
CA ASP A 292 16.58 15.99 -19.37
C ASP A 292 17.37 14.81 -20.00
N ASN A 293 18.66 15.00 -20.28
CA ASN A 293 19.49 13.96 -20.91
C ASN A 293 20.99 14.09 -20.59
N TYR A 294 21.60 12.97 -20.19
CA TYR A 294 23.02 12.87 -19.83
C TYR A 294 23.76 11.89 -20.74
N GLU A 295 24.95 12.27 -21.22
CA GLU A 295 25.83 11.38 -21.99
C GLU A 295 26.44 10.32 -21.06
N ASN A 296 26.25 9.04 -21.40
CA ASN A 296 26.69 7.89 -20.61
C ASN A 296 27.44 6.80 -21.42
N SER A 297 27.81 7.08 -22.68
CA SER A 297 28.31 6.07 -23.62
C SER A 297 29.76 5.61 -23.36
N ASP A 298 29.96 4.29 -23.23
CA ASP A 298 31.26 3.62 -23.13
C ASP A 298 32.08 3.60 -24.45
N ALA A 299 31.55 4.16 -25.54
CA ALA A 299 32.21 4.20 -26.84
C ALA A 299 33.56 4.94 -26.84
N ALA A 300 34.25 4.86 -27.99
CA ALA A 300 35.36 5.78 -28.26
C ALA A 300 34.91 7.23 -28.10
N ASP A 301 35.83 8.07 -27.68
CA ASP A 301 35.51 9.39 -27.14
C ASP A 301 35.22 10.42 -28.24
N ASP A 302 33.94 10.50 -28.58
CA ASP A 302 33.32 11.34 -29.58
C ASP A 302 31.86 11.55 -29.13
N SER A 303 31.45 12.79 -28.86
CA SER A 303 30.08 13.10 -28.42
C SER A 303 29.12 13.38 -29.58
N THR A 304 29.59 13.36 -30.84
CA THR A 304 28.79 13.71 -32.05
C THR A 304 27.48 12.94 -32.14
N ALA A 305 27.47 11.64 -31.81
CA ALA A 305 26.26 10.81 -31.87
C ALA A 305 25.22 11.19 -30.80
N TRP A 306 25.68 11.54 -29.60
CA TRP A 306 24.80 12.00 -28.51
C TRP A 306 24.28 13.41 -28.81
N VAL A 307 25.14 14.33 -29.26
CA VAL A 307 24.76 15.69 -29.69
C VAL A 307 23.73 15.64 -30.81
N ALA A 308 23.86 14.74 -31.80
CA ALA A 308 22.88 14.59 -32.86
C ALA A 308 21.49 14.19 -32.34
N ALA A 309 21.42 13.21 -31.42
CA ALA A 309 20.15 12.79 -30.81
C ALA A 309 19.53 13.91 -29.93
N VAL A 310 20.35 14.63 -29.17
CA VAL A 310 19.94 15.81 -28.40
C VAL A 310 19.39 16.90 -29.31
N VAL A 311 20.03 17.18 -30.45
CA VAL A 311 19.52 18.14 -31.44
C VAL A 311 18.16 17.68 -31.97
N ASP A 312 18.02 16.42 -32.41
CA ASP A 312 16.75 15.86 -32.90
C ASP A 312 15.60 16.02 -31.88
N ASP A 313 15.84 15.71 -30.61
CA ASP A 313 14.83 15.81 -29.55
C ASP A 313 14.53 17.28 -29.17
N LEU A 314 15.51 18.17 -29.20
CA LEU A 314 15.29 19.60 -28.96
C LEU A 314 14.61 20.30 -30.14
N GLU A 315 14.79 19.84 -31.38
CA GLU A 315 13.96 20.29 -32.52
C GLU A 315 12.48 19.98 -32.27
N MET A 316 12.17 18.76 -31.82
CA MET A 316 10.81 18.35 -31.43
C MET A 316 10.26 19.22 -30.28
N VAL A 317 11.03 19.43 -29.20
CA VAL A 317 10.60 20.25 -28.06
C VAL A 317 10.35 21.71 -28.46
N VAL A 318 11.20 22.29 -29.31
CA VAL A 318 11.03 23.65 -29.85
C VAL A 318 9.77 23.76 -30.71
N ASP A 319 9.51 22.80 -31.60
CA ASP A 319 8.32 22.83 -32.46
C ASP A 319 7.03 22.64 -31.65
N LEU A 320 7.03 21.74 -30.65
CA LEU A 320 5.92 21.58 -29.70
C LEU A 320 5.68 22.85 -28.87
N ALA A 321 6.76 23.51 -28.42
CA ALA A 321 6.65 24.75 -27.65
C ALA A 321 6.10 25.88 -28.52
N ALA A 322 6.55 25.98 -29.78
CA ALA A 322 6.06 26.96 -30.74
C ALA A 322 4.57 26.76 -31.09
N GLU A 323 4.11 25.52 -31.29
CA GLU A 323 2.68 25.19 -31.49
C GLU A 323 1.81 25.70 -30.33
N ARG A 324 2.33 25.60 -29.10
CA ARG A 324 1.58 25.82 -27.85
C ARG A 324 1.83 27.20 -27.21
N GLY A 325 2.70 28.02 -27.81
CA GLY A 325 3.12 29.32 -27.27
C GLY A 325 3.89 29.23 -25.94
N LYS A 326 4.62 28.12 -25.73
CA LYS A 326 5.39 27.76 -24.53
C LYS A 326 6.88 28.05 -24.71
N VAL A 327 7.65 27.88 -23.64
CA VAL A 327 9.11 27.98 -23.66
C VAL A 327 9.73 26.59 -23.88
N PRO A 328 10.61 26.39 -24.87
CA PRO A 328 11.43 25.20 -24.97
C PRO A 328 12.74 25.35 -24.18
N ALA A 329 13.18 24.29 -23.49
CA ALA A 329 14.42 24.30 -22.73
C ALA A 329 15.11 22.92 -22.70
N PHE A 330 16.45 22.92 -22.65
CA PHE A 330 17.24 21.76 -22.26
C PHE A 330 17.41 21.83 -20.73
N THR A 331 16.42 21.33 -20.00
CA THR A 331 16.27 21.57 -18.55
C THR A 331 17.38 20.96 -17.73
N GLU A 332 17.94 19.83 -18.16
CA GLU A 332 19.18 19.26 -17.63
C GLU A 332 20.04 18.60 -18.72
N PHE A 333 21.34 18.90 -18.70
CA PHE A 333 22.35 18.21 -19.50
C PHE A 333 23.63 17.94 -18.72
N GLY A 334 24.36 16.88 -19.11
CA GLY A 334 25.70 16.63 -18.57
C GLY A 334 26.29 15.30 -19.00
N ARG A 335 27.30 14.84 -18.26
CA ARG A 335 28.00 13.56 -18.45
C ARG A 335 27.95 12.74 -17.17
N ASN A 336 27.50 11.50 -17.27
CA ASN A 336 27.37 10.57 -16.14
C ASN A 336 28.18 9.28 -16.39
N GLY A 337 28.27 8.42 -15.37
CA GLY A 337 28.97 7.13 -15.46
C GLY A 337 30.44 7.28 -15.86
N ASP A 338 30.90 6.50 -16.84
CA ASP A 338 32.31 6.50 -17.26
C ASP A 338 32.75 7.79 -17.99
N ARG A 339 31.78 8.63 -18.40
CA ARG A 339 31.96 9.95 -19.02
C ARG A 339 31.98 11.12 -18.04
N THR A 340 31.55 10.94 -16.78
CA THR A 340 31.59 11.97 -15.72
C THR A 340 32.91 12.72 -15.74
N ILE A 341 32.90 14.06 -15.67
CA ILE A 341 34.12 14.86 -15.78
C ILE A 341 35.05 14.53 -14.62
N LYS A 342 36.27 14.08 -14.94
CA LYS A 342 37.29 13.60 -13.99
C LYS A 342 38.22 14.77 -13.65
N PRO A 343 38.81 14.85 -12.44
CA PRO A 343 39.78 15.91 -12.11
C PRO A 343 41.00 16.00 -13.05
N SER A 344 41.37 14.91 -13.72
CA SER A 344 42.29 14.85 -14.86
C SER A 344 42.15 13.52 -15.61
N GLY A 345 42.68 13.44 -16.83
CA GLY A 345 42.59 12.24 -17.68
C GLY A 345 41.22 12.04 -18.32
N ASN A 346 40.45 13.12 -18.53
CA ASN A 346 39.28 13.13 -19.39
C ASN A 346 39.68 12.69 -20.79
N LYS A 347 38.80 11.92 -21.43
CA LYS A 347 39.01 11.44 -22.79
C LYS A 347 38.86 12.63 -23.77
N SER A 348 37.75 13.36 -23.68
CA SER A 348 37.43 14.55 -24.51
C SER A 348 37.66 15.83 -23.73
N LEU A 349 38.24 16.82 -24.40
CA LEU A 349 38.44 18.18 -23.90
C LEU A 349 37.58 19.21 -24.64
N HIS A 350 36.57 18.79 -25.41
CA HIS A 350 35.80 19.65 -26.33
C HIS A 350 34.27 19.53 -26.17
N TYR A 351 33.81 18.95 -25.06
CA TYR A 351 32.40 18.64 -24.80
C TYR A 351 31.45 19.83 -24.93
N PHE A 352 31.82 20.98 -24.35
CA PHE A 352 30.91 22.12 -24.26
C PHE A 352 30.79 22.82 -25.62
N THR A 353 31.90 22.95 -26.35
CA THR A 353 31.87 23.50 -27.71
C THR A 353 31.24 22.54 -28.72
N GLU A 354 31.47 21.23 -28.63
CA GLU A 354 30.81 20.22 -29.47
C GLU A 354 29.28 20.25 -29.31
N LEU A 355 28.76 20.41 -28.09
CA LEU A 355 27.33 20.56 -27.84
C LEU A 355 26.80 21.90 -28.38
N LEU A 356 27.44 23.02 -28.07
CA LEU A 356 26.98 24.34 -28.54
C LEU A 356 27.02 24.46 -30.08
N ASP A 357 28.06 23.93 -30.73
CA ASP A 357 28.17 23.87 -32.19
C ASP A 357 27.01 23.05 -32.80
N GLY A 358 26.68 21.91 -32.19
CA GLY A 358 25.56 21.06 -32.61
C GLY A 358 24.20 21.76 -32.53
N LEU A 359 23.91 22.37 -31.37
CA LEU A 359 22.68 23.16 -31.16
C LEU A 359 22.61 24.34 -32.13
N SER A 360 23.71 25.09 -32.28
CA SER A 360 23.81 26.27 -33.14
C SER A 360 23.76 25.95 -34.64
N ALA A 361 24.13 24.73 -35.04
CA ALA A 361 24.01 24.27 -36.42
C ALA A 361 22.55 24.01 -36.84
N SER A 362 21.64 23.70 -35.90
CA SER A 362 20.21 23.60 -36.17
C SER A 362 19.53 24.97 -36.02
N PRO A 363 18.78 25.46 -37.03
CA PRO A 363 17.97 26.67 -36.91
C PRO A 363 16.73 26.51 -36.01
N THR A 364 16.42 25.27 -35.58
CA THR A 364 15.30 24.97 -34.68
C THR A 364 15.83 24.73 -33.27
N ALA A 365 16.77 23.80 -33.04
CA ALA A 365 17.27 23.51 -31.69
C ALA A 365 18.02 24.71 -31.06
N SER A 366 18.64 25.60 -31.84
CA SER A 366 19.21 26.86 -31.34
C SER A 366 18.20 27.85 -30.73
N ARG A 367 16.89 27.57 -30.82
CA ARG A 367 15.80 28.37 -30.21
C ARG A 367 15.41 27.87 -28.81
N VAL A 368 16.10 26.88 -28.23
CA VAL A 368 15.94 26.58 -26.80
C VAL A 368 16.34 27.79 -25.97
N ALA A 369 15.54 28.15 -24.96
CA ALA A 369 15.79 29.33 -24.16
C ALA A 369 17.04 29.15 -23.27
N TRP A 370 17.25 27.95 -22.73
CA TRP A 370 18.41 27.63 -21.90
C TRP A 370 18.87 26.18 -22.01
N MET A 371 20.09 25.96 -21.53
CA MET A 371 20.64 24.65 -21.17
C MET A 371 21.27 24.73 -19.78
N LEU A 372 20.86 23.86 -18.85
CA LEU A 372 21.37 23.86 -17.47
C LEU A 372 22.12 22.56 -17.16
N THR A 373 23.28 22.67 -16.52
CA THR A 373 24.06 21.51 -16.05
C THR A 373 24.08 21.40 -14.52
N TRP A 374 24.48 20.24 -14.02
CA TRP A 374 24.29 19.87 -12.62
C TRP A 374 25.34 20.47 -11.67
N ALA A 375 25.19 20.15 -10.38
CA ALA A 375 25.93 20.75 -9.28
C ALA A 375 27.30 20.12 -9.05
N ASN A 376 28.30 20.96 -8.76
CA ASN A 376 29.66 20.51 -8.43
C ASN A 376 29.79 20.16 -6.94
N PHE A 377 29.28 18.99 -6.53
CA PHE A 377 29.40 18.45 -5.16
C PHE A 377 30.84 17.97 -4.83
N GLY A 378 31.81 18.88 -4.94
CA GLY A 378 33.24 18.61 -4.77
C GLY A 378 33.89 17.89 -5.96
N SER A 379 35.15 17.50 -5.82
CA SER A 379 35.96 16.97 -6.93
C SER A 379 35.61 15.54 -7.37
N GLY A 380 34.55 14.93 -6.81
CA GLY A 380 34.07 13.60 -7.18
C GLY A 380 32.91 13.62 -8.19
N GLN A 381 32.19 14.74 -8.29
CA GLN A 381 31.08 14.97 -9.21
C GLN A 381 31.26 16.36 -9.81
N ILE A 382 31.83 16.40 -11.02
CA ILE A 382 32.15 17.63 -11.73
C ILE A 382 31.27 17.69 -12.98
N TYR A 383 30.53 18.79 -13.13
CA TYR A 383 29.71 19.12 -14.28
C TYR A 383 30.18 20.41 -14.96
N VAL A 384 30.77 21.34 -14.19
CA VAL A 384 31.50 22.51 -14.72
C VAL A 384 32.99 22.40 -14.35
N PRO A 385 33.94 22.55 -15.29
CA PRO A 385 35.36 22.55 -14.95
C PRO A 385 35.75 23.81 -14.16
N TYR A 386 36.63 23.65 -13.16
CA TYR A 386 37.16 24.74 -12.34
C TYR A 386 38.48 25.31 -12.90
N ALA A 387 38.98 26.45 -12.40
CA ALA A 387 40.18 27.06 -12.95
C ALA A 387 41.42 26.15 -12.80
N GLY A 388 42.10 25.89 -13.92
CA GLY A 388 43.24 24.97 -13.99
C GLY A 388 42.86 23.50 -14.22
N HIS A 389 41.57 23.17 -14.31
CA HIS A 389 41.10 21.91 -14.90
C HIS A 389 41.44 21.86 -16.40
N GLU A 390 41.68 20.67 -16.93
CA GLU A 390 42.11 20.50 -18.34
C GLU A 390 41.02 20.83 -19.38
N MET A 391 39.74 20.80 -18.99
CA MET A 391 38.61 21.24 -19.82
C MET A 391 38.24 22.72 -19.64
N ALA A 392 38.93 23.45 -18.74
CA ALA A 392 38.59 24.86 -18.48
C ALA A 392 38.75 25.77 -19.71
N ALA A 393 39.63 25.41 -20.65
CA ALA A 393 39.79 26.15 -21.91
C ALA A 393 38.61 25.98 -22.89
N ASP A 394 37.90 24.85 -22.81
CA ASP A 394 36.71 24.56 -23.61
C ASP A 394 35.47 25.21 -23.03
N PHE A 395 35.33 25.19 -21.70
CA PHE A 395 34.29 25.94 -21.01
C PHE A 395 34.48 27.47 -21.12
N GLN A 396 35.73 27.96 -21.18
CA GLN A 396 36.00 29.35 -21.57
C GLN A 396 35.57 29.63 -23.01
N ALA A 397 35.78 28.69 -23.95
CA ALA A 397 35.36 28.86 -25.34
C ALA A 397 33.82 28.84 -25.49
N LEU A 398 33.10 28.08 -24.65
CA LEU A 398 31.65 28.15 -24.53
C LEU A 398 31.18 29.55 -24.11
N TYR A 399 31.86 30.18 -23.14
CA TYR A 399 31.54 31.54 -22.68
C TYR A 399 31.94 32.63 -23.68
N ASP A 400 33.04 32.44 -24.41
CA ASP A 400 33.54 33.39 -25.42
C ASP A 400 32.68 33.42 -26.71
N ASP A 401 31.72 32.50 -26.89
CA ASP A 401 30.85 32.41 -28.07
C ASP A 401 29.54 33.22 -27.91
N ASP A 402 29.19 34.00 -28.94
CA ASP A 402 27.99 34.85 -28.97
C ASP A 402 26.66 34.06 -28.88
N ALA A 403 26.67 32.74 -29.10
CA ALA A 403 25.50 31.87 -28.96
C ALA A 403 25.23 31.41 -27.51
N SER A 404 26.11 31.73 -26.55
CA SER A 404 25.97 31.36 -25.14
C SER A 404 25.77 32.59 -24.25
N VAL A 405 24.82 32.53 -23.31
CA VAL A 405 24.39 33.69 -22.51
C VAL A 405 24.53 33.44 -21.01
N PHE A 406 25.34 34.27 -20.36
CA PHE A 406 25.66 34.28 -18.94
C PHE A 406 25.00 35.48 -18.22
N ALA A 407 25.11 35.55 -16.89
CA ALA A 407 24.38 36.49 -16.04
C ALA A 407 24.58 37.96 -16.44
N SER A 408 25.79 38.38 -16.83
CA SER A 408 26.04 39.77 -17.24
C SER A 408 25.43 40.13 -18.62
N GLN A 409 25.00 39.13 -19.39
CA GLN A 409 24.50 39.25 -20.77
C GLN A 409 22.97 39.16 -20.87
N THR A 410 22.25 38.74 -19.82
CA THR A 410 20.78 38.54 -19.81
C THR A 410 19.98 39.83 -20.04
N GLY A 411 20.53 41.00 -19.69
CA GLY A 411 19.86 42.28 -19.87
C GLY A 411 18.83 42.58 -18.78
N ASP A 412 17.57 42.83 -19.17
CA ASP A 412 16.44 43.03 -18.24
C ASP A 412 15.27 42.14 -18.68
N PRO A 413 15.19 40.90 -18.16
CA PRO A 413 14.13 39.95 -18.51
C PRO A 413 12.75 40.35 -17.97
N TYR A 414 12.67 41.37 -17.12
CA TYR A 414 11.45 41.83 -16.44
C TYR A 414 10.86 43.12 -17.03
N ALA A 415 11.51 43.71 -18.05
CA ALA A 415 11.06 44.92 -18.74
C ALA A 415 9.95 44.71 -19.80
N LEU A 416 9.61 43.48 -20.18
CA LEU A 416 8.66 43.21 -21.24
C LEU A 416 7.22 43.28 -20.75
N THR A 417 6.39 44.08 -21.44
CA THR A 417 4.95 44.08 -21.17
C THR A 417 4.32 42.79 -21.71
N ALA A 418 3.66 42.05 -20.82
CA ALA A 418 2.90 40.83 -21.15
C ALA A 418 1.59 40.70 -20.33
N THR A 419 0.55 40.19 -20.97
CA THR A 419 -0.76 39.82 -20.40
C THR A 419 -0.97 38.31 -20.51
N ALA A 420 -1.65 37.68 -19.56
CA ALA A 420 -2.04 36.28 -19.72
C ALA A 420 -3.06 36.11 -20.86
N GLY A 421 -3.03 34.96 -21.52
CA GLY A 421 -4.16 34.46 -22.30
C GLY A 421 -5.35 34.10 -21.40
N ALA A 422 -6.50 33.83 -21.99
CA ALA A 422 -7.62 33.23 -21.27
C ALA A 422 -7.36 31.73 -21.07
N GLN A 423 -7.74 31.19 -19.92
CA GLN A 423 -7.79 29.75 -19.70
C GLN A 423 -9.11 29.20 -20.25
N GLU A 424 -9.05 28.13 -21.04
CA GLU A 424 -10.24 27.48 -21.59
C GLU A 424 -10.99 26.69 -20.50
N PRO A 425 -12.33 26.62 -20.54
CA PRO A 425 -13.13 25.77 -19.66
C PRO A 425 -12.72 24.30 -19.77
N ALA A 426 -12.45 23.64 -18.65
CA ALA A 426 -12.03 22.25 -18.59
C ALA A 426 -12.79 21.46 -17.50
N LEU A 427 -12.98 20.17 -17.76
CA LEU A 427 -13.46 19.17 -16.83
C LEU A 427 -12.44 18.01 -16.86
N ARG A 428 -12.20 17.36 -15.71
CA ARG A 428 -11.42 16.13 -15.65
C ARG A 428 -11.77 15.24 -14.46
N VAL A 429 -11.53 13.93 -14.56
CA VAL A 429 -11.51 13.03 -13.39
C VAL A 429 -10.15 13.14 -12.68
N VAL A 430 -10.19 13.27 -11.35
CA VAL A 430 -9.01 13.45 -10.49
C VAL A 430 -8.67 12.17 -9.73
N THR A 431 -9.67 11.57 -9.08
CA THR A 431 -9.55 10.24 -8.46
C THR A 431 -10.84 9.44 -8.71
N PRO A 432 -10.79 8.14 -9.02
CA PRO A 432 -9.62 7.42 -9.55
C PRO A 432 -9.19 8.00 -10.91
N ALA A 433 -7.89 8.22 -11.10
CA ALA A 433 -7.35 8.79 -12.34
C ALA A 433 -7.32 7.77 -13.50
N ASP A 434 -7.06 8.22 -14.73
CA ASP A 434 -6.97 7.34 -15.89
C ASP A 434 -5.90 6.23 -15.72
N GLY A 435 -6.24 5.00 -16.09
CA GLY A 435 -5.40 3.81 -15.93
C GLY A 435 -5.28 3.27 -14.49
N THR A 436 -5.94 3.87 -13.50
CA THR A 436 -5.81 3.43 -12.10
C THR A 436 -6.61 2.16 -11.78
N ARG A 437 -6.14 1.41 -10.77
CA ARG A 437 -6.79 0.22 -10.22
C ARG A 437 -7.70 0.58 -9.05
N VAL A 438 -8.97 0.22 -9.15
CA VAL A 438 -9.94 0.27 -8.04
C VAL A 438 -10.06 -1.14 -7.46
N THR A 439 -9.46 -1.37 -6.31
CA THR A 439 -9.37 -2.70 -5.65
C THR A 439 -10.41 -2.90 -4.55
N THR A 440 -11.20 -1.88 -4.22
CA THR A 440 -12.19 -1.87 -3.15
C THR A 440 -13.61 -1.83 -3.71
N ALA A 441 -14.58 -2.41 -2.98
CA ALA A 441 -15.99 -2.44 -3.38
C ALA A 441 -16.65 -1.05 -3.43
N THR A 442 -16.01 -0.05 -2.80
CA THR A 442 -16.40 1.36 -2.82
C THR A 442 -15.16 2.22 -3.02
N THR A 443 -15.26 3.26 -3.84
CA THR A 443 -14.23 4.31 -3.97
C THR A 443 -14.89 5.69 -4.00
N THR A 444 -14.11 6.76 -3.84
CA THR A 444 -14.62 8.13 -4.03
C THR A 444 -14.21 8.62 -5.40
N VAL A 445 -15.19 8.98 -6.23
CA VAL A 445 -14.94 9.71 -7.48
C VAL A 445 -14.81 11.19 -7.14
N ARG A 446 -13.78 11.84 -7.67
CA ARG A 446 -13.56 13.29 -7.65
C ARG A 446 -13.32 13.77 -9.08
N ALA A 447 -13.96 14.87 -9.44
CA ALA A 447 -13.76 15.57 -10.70
C ALA A 447 -13.47 17.05 -10.43
N LYS A 448 -12.64 17.68 -11.28
CA LYS A 448 -12.34 19.11 -11.21
C LYS A 448 -12.95 19.83 -12.40
N VAL A 449 -13.62 20.95 -12.13
CA VAL A 449 -14.14 21.88 -13.13
C VAL A 449 -13.32 23.16 -13.02
N THR A 450 -12.64 23.53 -14.09
CA THR A 450 -11.72 24.68 -14.13
C THR A 450 -12.18 25.67 -15.21
N ALA A 451 -12.10 26.97 -14.93
CA ALA A 451 -12.49 28.06 -15.85
C ALA A 451 -13.94 28.02 -16.42
N ALA A 452 -14.85 27.22 -15.84
CA ALA A 452 -16.24 27.06 -16.31
C ALA A 452 -17.30 27.59 -15.29
N PRO A 453 -17.40 28.91 -15.08
CA PRO A 453 -18.28 29.48 -14.06
C PRO A 453 -19.76 29.23 -14.35
N GLY A 454 -20.49 28.76 -13.33
CA GLY A 454 -21.93 28.52 -13.42
C GLY A 454 -22.33 27.12 -13.87
N VAL A 455 -21.37 26.20 -14.08
CA VAL A 455 -21.63 24.75 -14.00
C VAL A 455 -22.32 24.45 -12.66
N ASP A 456 -23.45 23.74 -12.73
CA ASP A 456 -24.27 23.41 -11.56
C ASP A 456 -24.57 21.90 -11.44
N THR A 457 -24.23 21.12 -12.47
CA THR A 457 -24.47 19.68 -12.55
C THR A 457 -23.22 18.98 -13.07
N VAL A 458 -22.64 18.06 -12.30
CA VAL A 458 -21.55 17.19 -12.73
C VAL A 458 -21.94 15.73 -12.50
N THR A 459 -21.70 14.85 -13.47
CA THR A 459 -22.16 13.46 -13.45
C THR A 459 -21.10 12.52 -13.99
N PHE A 460 -20.72 11.53 -13.19
CA PHE A 460 -19.82 10.44 -13.57
C PHE A 460 -20.62 9.20 -14.01
N THR A 461 -20.25 8.57 -15.12
CA THR A 461 -20.93 7.40 -15.68
C THR A 461 -19.91 6.34 -16.07
N ALA A 462 -19.81 5.28 -15.27
CA ALA A 462 -19.00 4.11 -15.60
C ALA A 462 -19.79 3.05 -16.39
N ALA A 463 -19.18 2.38 -17.36
CA ALA A 463 -19.85 1.40 -18.20
C ALA A 463 -20.40 0.20 -17.39
N GLY A 464 -21.72 0.02 -17.43
CA GLY A 464 -22.44 -1.00 -16.67
C GLY A 464 -22.97 -0.53 -15.32
N TYR A 465 -22.76 0.74 -14.94
CA TYR A 465 -23.28 1.36 -13.73
C TYR A 465 -24.35 2.41 -14.07
N GLU A 466 -25.18 2.76 -13.08
CA GLU A 466 -26.07 3.92 -13.19
C GLU A 466 -25.26 5.23 -13.02
N PRO A 467 -25.62 6.34 -13.70
CA PRO A 467 -24.94 7.62 -13.55
C PRO A 467 -24.94 8.13 -12.10
N LEU A 468 -23.78 8.62 -11.66
CA LEU A 468 -23.49 9.14 -10.33
C LEU A 468 -23.39 10.67 -10.38
N GLU A 469 -24.39 11.36 -9.82
CA GLU A 469 -24.37 12.82 -9.65
C GLU A 469 -23.34 13.19 -8.56
N LEU A 470 -22.36 14.01 -8.93
CA LEU A 470 -21.30 14.48 -8.02
C LEU A 470 -21.75 15.78 -7.33
N ALA A 471 -21.27 16.03 -6.12
CA ALA A 471 -21.57 17.26 -5.36
C ALA A 471 -20.27 18.02 -5.03
N PRO A 472 -20.28 19.37 -4.94
CA PRO A 472 -19.10 20.12 -4.52
C PRO A 472 -18.68 19.75 -3.09
N ASP A 473 -17.38 19.51 -2.88
CA ASP A 473 -16.76 19.28 -1.57
C ASP A 473 -15.93 20.47 -1.07
N ASP A 474 -15.46 20.37 0.17
CA ASP A 474 -14.75 21.44 0.88
C ASP A 474 -13.35 21.74 0.27
N ASP A 475 -12.78 20.81 -0.50
CA ASP A 475 -11.51 20.98 -1.24
C ASP A 475 -11.71 21.57 -2.66
N GLY A 476 -12.96 21.89 -3.03
CA GLY A 476 -13.30 22.48 -4.32
C GLY A 476 -13.23 21.49 -5.49
N TYR A 477 -13.47 20.21 -5.24
CA TYR A 477 -13.77 19.19 -6.25
C TYR A 477 -15.27 18.91 -6.28
N TRP A 478 -15.73 18.22 -7.32
CA TRP A 478 -17.04 17.59 -7.37
C TRP A 478 -16.86 16.11 -7.06
N SER A 479 -17.48 15.61 -5.99
CA SER A 479 -17.25 14.24 -5.54
C SER A 479 -18.49 13.48 -5.08
N ALA A 480 -18.39 12.14 -5.13
CA ALA A 480 -19.37 11.20 -4.60
C ALA A 480 -18.74 9.82 -4.39
N THR A 481 -19.30 9.02 -3.48
CA THR A 481 -18.94 7.60 -3.34
C THR A 481 -19.53 6.78 -4.48
N TRP A 482 -18.67 6.06 -5.20
CA TRP A 482 -19.05 5.10 -6.23
C TRP A 482 -19.06 3.68 -5.64
N GLU A 483 -20.24 3.07 -5.68
CA GLU A 483 -20.49 1.68 -5.26
C GLU A 483 -20.14 0.72 -6.41
N VAL A 484 -18.91 0.22 -6.43
CA VAL A 484 -18.37 -0.71 -7.45
C VAL A 484 -18.92 -2.12 -7.24
N GLY A 485 -18.97 -2.58 -5.99
CA GLY A 485 -19.37 -3.91 -5.56
C GLY A 485 -18.28 -4.97 -5.70
N GLU A 486 -18.15 -5.86 -4.70
CA GLU A 486 -17.12 -6.94 -4.68
C GLU A 486 -17.16 -7.82 -5.94
N ASP A 487 -18.36 -8.20 -6.39
CA ASP A 487 -18.59 -9.04 -7.58
C ASP A 487 -18.03 -8.44 -8.90
N ALA A 488 -17.72 -7.15 -8.93
CA ALA A 488 -17.24 -6.45 -10.13
C ALA A 488 -15.70 -6.31 -10.21
N LEU A 489 -14.99 -6.64 -9.12
CA LEU A 489 -13.54 -6.51 -8.94
C LEU A 489 -12.77 -7.68 -9.58
N THR A 490 -12.94 -7.86 -10.89
CA THR A 490 -12.50 -9.07 -11.62
C THR A 490 -11.29 -8.85 -12.54
N ASN A 491 -10.40 -7.92 -12.19
CA ASN A 491 -9.29 -7.42 -13.03
C ASN A 491 -9.72 -7.01 -14.46
N ARG A 492 -10.84 -6.29 -14.57
CA ARG A 492 -11.40 -5.85 -15.87
C ARG A 492 -11.37 -4.32 -16.01
N THR A 493 -11.06 -3.83 -17.19
CA THR A 493 -11.18 -2.41 -17.51
C THR A 493 -12.64 -2.02 -17.71
N VAL A 494 -12.99 -0.82 -17.24
CA VAL A 494 -14.30 -0.18 -17.37
C VAL A 494 -14.07 1.25 -17.84
N PRO A 495 -14.47 1.62 -19.06
CA PRO A 495 -14.48 3.02 -19.47
C PRO A 495 -15.53 3.78 -18.66
N ALA A 496 -15.18 4.99 -18.26
CA ALA A 496 -16.05 5.91 -17.53
C ALA A 496 -15.90 7.33 -18.07
N GLU A 497 -17.01 8.04 -18.14
CA GLU A 497 -17.10 9.42 -18.61
C GLU A 497 -17.55 10.30 -17.43
N VAL A 498 -16.94 11.47 -17.24
CA VAL A 498 -17.52 12.55 -16.43
C VAL A 498 -18.01 13.64 -17.34
N THR A 499 -19.20 14.17 -17.06
CA THR A 499 -19.84 15.26 -17.80
C THR A 499 -20.17 16.41 -16.85
N ALA A 500 -20.07 17.65 -17.33
CA ALA A 500 -20.41 18.85 -16.58
C ALA A 500 -21.26 19.81 -17.42
N THR A 501 -22.39 20.24 -16.87
CA THR A 501 -23.33 21.14 -17.53
C THR A 501 -23.76 22.29 -16.60
N GLY A 502 -24.14 23.40 -17.21
CA GLY A 502 -24.52 24.64 -16.52
C GLY A 502 -23.70 25.83 -17.02
N GLY A 503 -24.13 27.05 -16.73
CA GLY A 503 -23.41 28.29 -17.11
C GLY A 503 -23.37 28.61 -18.62
N GLY A 504 -23.75 27.67 -19.48
CA GLY A 504 -23.51 27.71 -20.92
C GLY A 504 -22.38 26.78 -21.38
N HIS A 505 -21.82 26.00 -20.46
CA HIS A 505 -20.82 24.97 -20.72
C HIS A 505 -21.47 23.58 -20.83
N ASP A 506 -20.85 22.74 -21.65
CA ASP A 506 -21.15 21.33 -21.87
C ASP A 506 -19.78 20.67 -22.09
N LEU A 507 -19.26 20.03 -21.04
CA LEU A 507 -17.89 19.51 -20.97
C LEU A 507 -17.92 18.02 -20.64
N SER A 508 -16.99 17.25 -21.20
CA SER A 508 -16.80 15.83 -20.92
C SER A 508 -15.31 15.50 -20.77
N ASP A 509 -15.01 14.45 -20.02
CA ASP A 509 -13.69 13.82 -19.92
C ASP A 509 -13.86 12.30 -19.75
N ASP A 510 -12.98 11.51 -20.35
CA ASP A 510 -13.07 10.05 -20.44
C ASP A 510 -11.85 9.40 -19.77
N VAL A 511 -12.08 8.39 -18.94
CA VAL A 511 -11.04 7.59 -18.27
C VAL A 511 -11.31 6.09 -18.38
N SER A 512 -10.24 5.29 -18.39
CA SER A 512 -10.29 3.83 -18.34
C SER A 512 -9.85 3.33 -16.97
N LEU A 513 -10.77 2.77 -16.19
CA LEU A 513 -10.51 2.33 -14.81
C LEU A 513 -10.43 0.80 -14.74
N ILE A 514 -9.43 0.26 -14.04
CA ILE A 514 -9.25 -1.19 -13.89
C ILE A 514 -9.91 -1.63 -12.57
N LEU A 515 -10.93 -2.49 -12.63
CA LEU A 515 -11.66 -2.96 -11.45
C LEU A 515 -11.10 -4.30 -10.96
N GLY A 516 -10.53 -4.29 -9.75
CA GLY A 516 -9.95 -5.45 -9.08
C GLY A 516 -8.42 -5.39 -8.95
N SER A 517 -7.90 -6.25 -8.08
CA SER A 517 -6.46 -6.43 -7.87
C SER A 517 -5.77 -6.91 -9.15
N ALA A 518 -4.48 -6.61 -9.26
CA ALA A 518 -3.63 -7.21 -10.29
C ALA A 518 -3.59 -8.75 -10.14
N PRO A 519 -3.28 -9.51 -11.20
CA PRO A 519 -3.10 -10.95 -11.12
C PRO A 519 -2.03 -11.30 -10.08
N VAL A 520 -2.33 -12.23 -9.18
CA VAL A 520 -1.35 -12.78 -8.24
C VAL A 520 -0.71 -13.99 -8.90
N LEU A 521 0.44 -13.76 -9.52
CA LEU A 521 1.27 -14.79 -10.14
C LEU A 521 2.13 -15.48 -9.07
N PRO A 522 2.43 -16.79 -9.22
CA PRO A 522 3.40 -17.47 -8.37
C PRO A 522 4.79 -16.81 -8.44
N VAL A 523 5.56 -16.89 -7.35
CA VAL A 523 6.97 -16.47 -7.38
C VAL A 523 7.71 -17.25 -8.46
N GLY A 524 8.48 -16.56 -9.29
CA GLY A 524 9.13 -17.11 -10.49
C GLY A 524 8.34 -16.90 -11.78
N THR A 525 7.02 -16.73 -11.74
CA THR A 525 6.22 -16.38 -12.92
C THR A 525 6.26 -14.88 -13.15
N VAL A 526 6.81 -14.45 -14.28
CA VAL A 526 6.81 -13.04 -14.72
C VAL A 526 5.43 -12.67 -15.24
N ASP A 527 4.89 -13.52 -16.13
CA ASP A 527 3.53 -13.41 -16.66
C ASP A 527 3.08 -14.64 -17.43
N ASP A 528 1.78 -14.91 -17.38
CA ASP A 528 1.03 -15.80 -18.26
C ASP A 528 0.09 -15.03 -19.21
N PHE A 529 -0.01 -13.70 -19.06
CA PHE A 529 -0.86 -12.76 -19.82
C PHE A 529 -2.38 -13.03 -19.82
N GLU A 530 -2.84 -14.22 -19.43
CA GLU A 530 -4.25 -14.61 -19.24
C GLU A 530 -4.99 -13.75 -18.21
N GLY A 531 -4.24 -13.16 -17.28
CA GLY A 531 -4.81 -12.33 -16.21
C GLY A 531 -5.44 -11.02 -16.71
N TYR A 532 -5.08 -10.52 -17.89
CA TYR A 532 -5.42 -9.16 -18.33
C TYR A 532 -6.72 -9.08 -19.12
N GLY A 533 -7.72 -8.37 -18.59
CA GLY A 533 -8.99 -8.18 -19.28
C GLY A 533 -8.91 -7.45 -20.63
N ASP A 534 -7.90 -6.58 -20.83
CA ASP A 534 -7.59 -5.90 -22.10
C ASP A 534 -6.17 -5.28 -22.14
N ASP A 535 -5.84 -4.70 -23.30
CA ASP A 535 -4.63 -3.92 -23.57
C ASP A 535 -4.32 -2.83 -22.53
N VAL A 536 -5.33 -2.21 -21.93
CA VAL A 536 -5.14 -1.12 -20.96
C VAL A 536 -4.65 -1.71 -19.64
N ALA A 537 -5.26 -2.81 -19.20
CA ALA A 537 -4.82 -3.54 -18.02
C ALA A 537 -3.40 -4.11 -18.16
N LEU A 538 -3.00 -4.52 -19.38
CA LEU A 538 -1.64 -4.92 -19.74
C LEU A 538 -0.66 -3.75 -19.65
N ARG A 539 -0.94 -2.64 -20.35
CA ARG A 539 -0.06 -1.45 -20.39
C ARG A 539 0.13 -0.80 -19.02
N ALA A 540 -0.87 -0.89 -18.14
CA ALA A 540 -0.77 -0.44 -16.75
C ALA A 540 0.08 -1.37 -15.85
N ALA A 541 0.52 -2.54 -16.33
CA ALA A 541 1.32 -3.51 -15.58
C ALA A 541 2.78 -3.62 -16.06
N TYR A 542 3.17 -2.86 -17.08
CA TYR A 542 4.48 -2.94 -17.74
C TYR A 542 5.01 -1.56 -18.08
N THR A 543 6.30 -1.33 -17.86
CA THR A 543 7.01 -0.15 -18.35
C THR A 543 7.58 -0.45 -19.74
N THR A 544 7.38 0.44 -20.72
CA THR A 544 8.04 0.35 -22.03
C THR A 544 9.34 1.14 -22.06
N ALA A 545 10.32 0.63 -22.79
CA ALA A 545 11.64 1.25 -22.98
C ALA A 545 11.86 1.49 -24.48
N ASN A 546 12.18 2.74 -24.85
CA ASN A 546 12.35 3.20 -26.24
C ASN A 546 11.17 2.87 -27.17
N ALA A 547 9.97 2.81 -26.60
CA ALA A 547 8.70 2.63 -27.29
C ALA A 547 7.59 3.35 -26.55
N THR A 548 6.55 3.77 -27.28
CA THR A 548 5.27 4.17 -26.68
C THR A 548 4.60 2.95 -26.02
N SER A 549 3.75 3.16 -25.01
CA SER A 549 2.98 2.07 -24.39
C SER A 549 2.15 1.24 -25.39
N SER A 550 1.79 1.83 -26.54
CA SER A 550 1.07 1.14 -27.62
C SER A 550 1.87 0.04 -28.34
N ALA A 551 3.19 -0.03 -28.14
CA ALA A 551 4.02 -1.10 -28.71
C ALA A 551 3.68 -2.49 -28.14
N ILE A 552 3.12 -2.57 -26.93
CA ILE A 552 2.57 -3.80 -26.37
C ILE A 552 1.05 -3.85 -26.46
N ALA A 553 0.52 -5.03 -26.80
CA ALA A 553 -0.91 -5.33 -26.89
C ALA A 553 -1.15 -6.83 -26.65
N LEU A 554 -2.34 -7.21 -26.19
CA LEU A 554 -2.72 -8.62 -26.10
C LEU A 554 -2.99 -9.21 -27.50
N ALA A 555 -2.73 -10.50 -27.64
CA ALA A 555 -2.96 -11.27 -28.86
C ALA A 555 -3.48 -12.66 -28.53
N ASP A 556 -4.48 -13.16 -29.25
CA ASP A 556 -5.01 -14.51 -29.04
C ASP A 556 -3.90 -15.57 -29.28
N HIS A 557 -3.62 -16.42 -28.30
CA HIS A 557 -2.72 -17.57 -28.40
C HIS A 557 -3.44 -18.88 -28.00
N GLY A 558 -3.81 -19.69 -28.99
CA GLY A 558 -4.47 -20.98 -28.73
C GLY A 558 -5.86 -20.85 -28.10
N ASP A 559 -5.99 -21.25 -26.84
CA ASP A 559 -7.19 -21.06 -26.00
C ASP A 559 -7.02 -19.88 -25.01
N GLY A 560 -5.91 -19.13 -25.11
CA GLY A 560 -5.43 -18.11 -24.17
C GLY A 560 -4.88 -16.83 -24.84
N GLN A 561 -3.97 -16.10 -24.18
CA GLN A 561 -3.47 -14.78 -24.61
C GLN A 561 -1.95 -14.63 -24.46
N ALA A 562 -1.28 -14.10 -25.48
CA ALA A 562 0.13 -13.71 -25.47
C ALA A 562 0.28 -12.18 -25.54
N VAL A 563 1.44 -11.64 -25.15
CA VAL A 563 1.80 -10.25 -25.47
C VAL A 563 2.42 -10.15 -26.85
N ARG A 564 1.89 -9.24 -27.68
CA ARG A 564 2.54 -8.77 -28.90
C ARG A 564 3.46 -7.60 -28.58
N LEU A 565 4.76 -7.73 -28.86
CA LEU A 565 5.69 -6.60 -28.91
C LEU A 565 5.89 -6.17 -30.36
N SER A 566 5.40 -4.99 -30.72
CA SER A 566 5.50 -4.39 -32.05
C SER A 566 6.68 -3.43 -32.14
N TYR A 567 7.40 -3.43 -33.26
CA TYR A 567 8.60 -2.60 -33.44
C TYR A 567 8.59 -1.79 -34.75
N ASP A 568 9.19 -0.61 -34.69
CA ASP A 568 9.52 0.29 -35.81
C ASP A 568 10.88 0.93 -35.50
N PHE A 569 11.96 0.28 -35.93
CA PHE A 569 13.33 0.74 -35.62
C PHE A 569 13.71 2.10 -36.22
N PRO A 570 13.19 2.50 -37.40
CA PRO A 570 13.31 3.86 -37.92
C PRO A 570 12.71 4.93 -36.99
N ALA A 571 11.63 4.62 -36.29
CA ALA A 571 11.07 5.50 -35.27
C ALA A 571 11.88 5.47 -33.97
N SER A 572 12.35 4.30 -33.54
CA SER A 572 13.10 4.12 -32.28
C SER A 572 14.63 4.29 -32.42
N ARG A 573 15.12 5.31 -33.18
CA ARG A 573 16.48 5.46 -33.76
C ARG A 573 17.68 4.98 -32.92
N THR A 574 17.58 4.91 -31.59
CA THR A 574 18.46 4.09 -30.72
C THR A 574 18.72 2.64 -31.20
N GLY A 575 17.86 2.08 -32.05
CA GLY A 575 18.00 0.74 -32.62
C GLY A 575 17.61 -0.41 -31.69
N TYR A 576 16.92 -0.12 -30.58
CA TYR A 576 16.30 -1.14 -29.73
C TYR A 576 15.07 -0.61 -29.00
N LEU A 577 14.16 -1.50 -28.62
CA LEU A 577 12.99 -1.19 -27.80
C LEU A 577 12.55 -2.41 -27.00
N GLY A 578 11.77 -2.20 -25.93
CA GLY A 578 11.37 -3.28 -25.04
C GLY A 578 10.29 -2.93 -24.03
N PHE A 579 10.02 -3.88 -23.14
CA PHE A 579 9.07 -3.74 -22.04
C PHE A 579 9.48 -4.62 -20.85
N GLY A 580 9.07 -4.26 -19.63
CA GLY A 580 9.47 -5.00 -18.44
C GLY A 580 8.73 -4.62 -17.16
N LYS A 581 9.08 -5.33 -16.08
CA LYS A 581 8.56 -5.18 -14.71
C LYS A 581 9.70 -4.97 -13.73
N SER A 582 9.43 -4.22 -12.67
CA SER A 582 10.25 -4.17 -11.45
C SER A 582 9.51 -4.83 -10.28
N TYR A 583 10.24 -5.35 -9.32
CA TYR A 583 9.73 -6.05 -8.14
C TYR A 583 10.20 -5.34 -6.86
N ALA A 584 9.25 -4.85 -6.07
CA ALA A 584 9.47 -4.28 -4.74
C ALA A 584 8.47 -4.93 -3.75
N PRO A 585 8.93 -5.70 -2.74
CA PRO A 585 10.31 -6.18 -2.56
C PRO A 585 10.77 -7.13 -3.69
N THR A 586 12.07 -7.42 -3.75
CA THR A 586 12.65 -8.34 -4.75
C THR A 586 12.09 -9.76 -4.64
N GLN A 587 12.01 -10.50 -5.75
CA GLN A 587 11.55 -11.89 -5.75
C GLN A 587 12.71 -12.89 -5.58
N ASN A 588 12.43 -14.02 -4.90
CA ASN A 588 13.35 -15.14 -4.79
C ASN A 588 13.07 -16.20 -5.88
N TRP A 589 13.94 -16.27 -6.89
CA TRP A 589 13.92 -17.24 -7.98
C TRP A 589 15.00 -18.34 -7.83
N SER A 590 15.66 -18.47 -6.67
CA SER A 590 16.79 -19.40 -6.46
C SER A 590 16.40 -20.88 -6.68
N GLY A 591 15.16 -21.24 -6.34
CA GLY A 591 14.64 -22.62 -6.45
C GLY A 591 14.43 -23.13 -7.87
N PHE A 592 14.59 -22.28 -8.89
CA PHE A 592 14.38 -22.64 -10.30
C PHE A 592 15.71 -22.85 -11.03
N GLY A 593 15.80 -23.80 -11.96
CA GLY A 593 17.03 -24.11 -12.70
C GLY A 593 17.22 -23.31 -14.01
N GLN A 594 16.16 -22.72 -14.54
CA GLN A 594 16.12 -22.02 -15.84
C GLN A 594 14.98 -20.99 -15.89
N LEU A 595 14.99 -20.15 -16.93
CA LEU A 595 13.83 -19.37 -17.36
C LEU A 595 13.23 -20.01 -18.62
N ASP A 596 11.93 -20.27 -18.61
CA ASP A 596 11.16 -20.58 -19.81
C ASP A 596 10.41 -19.32 -20.29
N LEU A 597 10.31 -19.18 -21.61
CA LEU A 597 9.35 -18.29 -22.28
C LEU A 597 8.90 -18.92 -23.60
N TRP A 598 7.63 -18.83 -23.94
CA TRP A 598 7.14 -19.12 -25.28
C TRP A 598 7.35 -17.92 -26.20
N VAL A 599 7.73 -18.19 -27.45
CA VAL A 599 8.09 -17.18 -28.46
C VAL A 599 7.47 -17.55 -29.80
N ASP A 600 6.73 -16.63 -30.42
CA ASP A 600 6.36 -16.65 -31.84
C ASP A 600 7.29 -15.68 -32.61
N PRO A 601 8.34 -16.20 -33.26
CA PRO A 601 9.29 -15.38 -33.99
C PRO A 601 8.75 -14.99 -35.37
N ASP A 602 9.04 -13.76 -35.79
CA ASP A 602 8.58 -13.19 -37.06
C ASP A 602 9.56 -13.40 -38.25
N ALA A 603 10.54 -14.29 -38.08
CA ALA A 603 11.67 -14.54 -38.97
C ALA A 603 12.50 -13.31 -39.36
N SER A 604 12.41 -12.21 -38.60
CA SER A 604 13.18 -10.99 -38.84
C SER A 604 14.69 -11.19 -38.67
N GLY A 605 15.09 -12.12 -37.81
CA GLY A 605 16.47 -12.27 -37.39
C GLY A 605 16.98 -11.18 -36.44
N HIS A 606 16.09 -10.34 -35.88
CA HIS A 606 16.43 -9.39 -34.83
C HIS A 606 16.94 -10.08 -33.57
N LYS A 607 17.68 -9.34 -32.75
CA LYS A 607 18.22 -9.87 -31.49
C LYS A 607 17.18 -9.67 -30.39
N LEU A 608 16.50 -10.75 -30.01
CA LEU A 608 15.72 -10.79 -28.76
C LEU A 608 16.70 -10.80 -27.58
N VAL A 609 16.46 -9.95 -26.59
CA VAL A 609 17.22 -9.85 -25.34
C VAL A 609 16.26 -10.10 -24.20
N VAL A 610 16.54 -11.12 -23.41
CA VAL A 610 15.86 -11.38 -22.13
C VAL A 610 16.81 -10.94 -21.02
N GLN A 611 16.40 -9.97 -20.22
CA GLN A 611 17.22 -9.31 -19.23
C GLN A 611 16.64 -9.50 -17.81
N VAL A 612 17.50 -9.85 -16.86
CA VAL A 612 17.15 -10.04 -15.44
C VAL A 612 18.13 -9.24 -14.60
N GLN A 613 17.61 -8.40 -13.69
CA GLN A 613 18.43 -7.75 -12.66
C GLN A 613 18.31 -8.53 -11.35
N ALA A 614 19.44 -8.97 -10.80
CA ALA A 614 19.50 -9.93 -9.70
C ALA A 614 20.66 -9.59 -8.75
N GLY A 615 20.36 -9.25 -7.49
CA GLY A 615 21.35 -8.85 -6.50
C GLY A 615 22.19 -7.65 -6.94
N GLY A 616 21.56 -6.64 -7.55
CA GLY A 616 22.21 -5.40 -8.01
C GLY A 616 23.07 -5.52 -9.28
N VAL A 617 23.01 -6.65 -9.99
CA VAL A 617 23.76 -6.88 -11.24
C VAL A 617 22.79 -7.23 -12.37
N THR A 618 23.05 -6.75 -13.59
CA THR A 618 22.17 -6.98 -14.73
C THR A 618 22.72 -8.07 -15.64
N PHE A 619 21.89 -9.06 -15.98
CA PHE A 619 22.24 -10.21 -16.81
C PHE A 619 21.33 -10.32 -18.03
N GLU A 620 21.87 -10.77 -19.15
CA GLU A 620 21.17 -10.92 -20.43
C GLU A 620 21.37 -12.32 -21.03
N ALA A 621 20.33 -12.81 -21.70
CA ALA A 621 20.35 -13.99 -22.59
C ALA A 621 19.65 -13.67 -23.92
N TYR A 622 19.94 -14.47 -24.96
CA TYR A 622 19.60 -14.11 -26.34
C TYR A 622 18.93 -15.25 -27.14
N PRO A 623 17.61 -15.49 -26.98
CA PRO A 623 16.87 -16.44 -27.81
C PRO A 623 16.79 -16.00 -29.28
N SER A 624 16.41 -16.91 -30.18
CA SER A 624 16.52 -16.69 -31.62
C SER A 624 15.20 -16.29 -32.30
N LEU A 625 15.22 -15.20 -33.07
CA LEU A 625 14.12 -14.79 -33.96
C LEU A 625 14.36 -15.17 -35.44
N ALA A 626 15.19 -16.18 -35.70
CA ALA A 626 15.57 -16.57 -37.06
C ALA A 626 14.58 -17.55 -37.74
N GLY A 627 13.57 -18.04 -37.03
CA GLY A 627 12.52 -18.93 -37.53
C GLY A 627 11.16 -18.23 -37.65
N ASP A 628 10.18 -18.93 -38.23
CA ASP A 628 8.78 -18.54 -38.43
C ASP A 628 7.78 -19.52 -37.79
N GLU A 629 8.26 -20.37 -36.87
CA GLU A 629 7.45 -21.36 -36.15
C GLU A 629 7.63 -21.15 -34.63
N PRO A 630 6.55 -21.13 -33.83
CA PRO A 630 6.64 -20.89 -32.39
C PRO A 630 7.43 -21.97 -31.63
N TYR A 631 8.11 -21.57 -30.57
CA TYR A 631 8.89 -22.47 -29.72
C TYR A 631 8.97 -21.98 -28.27
N VAL A 632 9.34 -22.87 -27.35
CA VAL A 632 9.67 -22.50 -25.96
C VAL A 632 11.19 -22.35 -25.85
N ALA A 633 11.64 -21.17 -25.45
CA ALA A 633 13.02 -20.89 -25.10
C ALA A 633 13.25 -21.24 -23.62
N SER A 634 13.74 -22.45 -23.36
CA SER A 634 14.27 -22.82 -22.05
C SER A 634 15.72 -22.36 -21.92
N ILE A 635 15.96 -21.31 -21.14
CA ILE A 635 17.28 -20.68 -20.93
C ILE A 635 17.80 -21.03 -19.53
N PRO A 636 18.79 -21.94 -19.39
CA PRO A 636 19.46 -22.17 -18.12
C PRO A 636 20.10 -20.88 -17.59
N TRP A 637 20.09 -20.64 -16.28
CA TRP A 637 20.71 -19.44 -15.70
C TRP A 637 22.22 -19.33 -16.00
N THR A 638 22.87 -20.46 -16.30
CA THR A 638 24.27 -20.50 -16.75
C THR A 638 24.51 -19.93 -18.16
N GLU A 639 23.46 -19.70 -18.95
CA GLU A 639 23.54 -19.04 -20.27
C GLU A 639 23.33 -17.53 -20.18
N PHE A 640 22.85 -17.02 -19.05
CA PHE A 640 22.79 -15.59 -18.78
C PHE A 640 24.20 -15.06 -18.48
N THR A 641 24.61 -14.05 -19.24
CA THR A 641 25.87 -13.33 -19.04
C THR A 641 25.59 -11.91 -18.58
N VAL A 642 26.49 -11.33 -17.77
CA VAL A 642 26.41 -9.91 -17.38
C VAL A 642 26.21 -9.04 -18.61
N ALA A 643 25.27 -8.10 -18.53
CA ALA A 643 24.88 -7.25 -19.63
C ALA A 643 26.13 -6.54 -20.23
N PRO A 644 26.27 -6.42 -21.56
CA PRO A 644 27.52 -5.93 -22.16
C PRO A 644 27.96 -4.51 -21.74
N TRP A 645 27.01 -3.71 -21.23
CA TRP A 645 27.19 -2.36 -20.71
C TRP A 645 27.38 -2.30 -19.19
N ASP A 646 27.12 -3.38 -18.45
CA ASP A 646 27.38 -3.48 -17.00
C ASP A 646 28.87 -3.80 -16.77
N THR A 647 29.72 -2.85 -17.20
CA THR A 647 31.17 -3.02 -17.28
C THR A 647 31.82 -3.21 -15.90
N ALA A 648 31.20 -2.67 -14.85
CA ALA A 648 31.63 -2.81 -13.46
C ALA A 648 31.51 -4.25 -12.93
N ASN A 649 30.54 -5.02 -13.42
CA ASN A 649 30.25 -6.37 -12.95
C ASN A 649 30.73 -7.49 -13.91
N LEU A 650 31.52 -7.16 -14.94
CA LEU A 650 31.95 -8.14 -15.95
C LEU A 650 32.59 -9.41 -15.34
N GLY A 651 32.10 -10.56 -15.79
CA GLY A 651 32.56 -11.87 -15.33
C GLY A 651 31.90 -12.37 -14.04
N GLN A 652 31.00 -11.60 -13.42
CA GLN A 652 30.04 -12.13 -12.46
C GLN A 652 29.12 -13.17 -13.15
N THR A 653 28.53 -14.05 -12.36
CA THR A 653 27.58 -15.07 -12.82
C THR A 653 26.25 -14.92 -12.08
N LEU A 654 25.15 -15.31 -12.72
CA LEU A 654 23.83 -15.33 -12.11
C LEU A 654 23.75 -16.55 -11.16
N THR A 655 24.13 -16.34 -9.90
CA THR A 655 24.14 -17.38 -8.86
C THR A 655 22.80 -17.46 -8.12
N TRP A 656 22.59 -18.53 -7.35
CA TRP A 656 21.37 -18.75 -6.58
C TRP A 656 21.10 -17.65 -5.54
N GLU A 657 22.13 -17.10 -4.91
CA GLU A 657 22.02 -15.99 -3.96
C GLU A 657 21.64 -14.66 -4.63
N ARG A 658 22.01 -14.48 -5.90
CA ARG A 658 21.56 -13.34 -6.72
C ARG A 658 20.12 -13.55 -7.19
N LEU A 659 19.79 -14.76 -7.62
CA LEU A 659 18.41 -15.16 -7.96
C LEU A 659 17.47 -15.07 -6.76
N ALA A 660 17.96 -15.14 -5.51
CA ALA A 660 17.16 -14.85 -4.32
C ALA A 660 16.72 -13.37 -4.21
N LYS A 661 17.29 -12.47 -5.02
CA LYS A 661 17.09 -11.01 -4.99
C LYS A 661 16.85 -10.44 -6.40
N VAL A 662 15.90 -11.01 -7.16
CA VAL A 662 15.51 -10.52 -8.49
C VAL A 662 14.68 -9.24 -8.35
N SER A 663 15.22 -8.12 -8.83
CA SER A 663 14.62 -6.79 -8.76
C SER A 663 13.90 -6.38 -10.04
N GLN A 664 14.34 -6.86 -11.22
CA GLN A 664 13.73 -6.47 -12.50
C GLN A 664 13.77 -7.60 -13.54
N PHE A 665 12.81 -7.58 -14.46
CA PHE A 665 12.77 -8.41 -15.66
C PHE A 665 12.36 -7.56 -16.87
N PHE A 666 13.11 -7.62 -17.96
CA PHE A 666 12.84 -6.90 -19.21
C PHE A 666 13.03 -7.79 -20.44
N VAL A 667 12.26 -7.52 -21.48
CA VAL A 667 12.46 -8.06 -22.84
C VAL A 667 12.70 -6.91 -23.81
N TYR A 668 13.78 -6.99 -24.59
CA TYR A 668 14.07 -6.03 -25.66
C TYR A 668 14.22 -6.74 -27.02
N LEU A 669 13.95 -5.99 -28.08
CA LEU A 669 14.32 -6.29 -29.45
C LEU A 669 15.35 -5.27 -29.90
N ASN A 670 16.50 -5.73 -30.39
CA ASN A 670 17.52 -4.87 -30.99
C ASN A 670 17.58 -5.12 -32.50
N ASP A 671 17.75 -4.04 -33.28
CA ASP A 671 17.99 -4.11 -34.71
C ASP A 671 19.26 -4.95 -34.99
N ALA A 672 19.15 -5.85 -35.97
CA ALA A 672 20.27 -6.66 -36.44
C ALA A 672 21.01 -5.98 -37.60
N GLY A 673 20.41 -4.95 -38.19
CA GLY A 673 20.90 -4.23 -39.36
C GLY A 673 20.88 -5.07 -40.64
N GLY A 674 21.47 -4.52 -41.70
CA GLY A 674 21.58 -5.19 -43.00
C GLY A 674 20.25 -5.24 -43.76
N ASP A 675 19.78 -6.46 -44.07
CA ASP A 675 18.55 -6.70 -44.83
C ASP A 675 17.34 -7.07 -43.93
N ALA A 676 17.46 -6.92 -42.60
CA ALA A 676 16.38 -7.21 -41.65
C ALA A 676 15.17 -6.27 -41.83
N PRO A 677 13.93 -6.73 -41.59
CA PRO A 677 12.73 -5.92 -41.77
C PRO A 677 12.63 -4.86 -40.66
N LEU A 678 12.63 -3.59 -41.01
CA LEU A 678 12.66 -2.48 -40.03
C LEU A 678 11.37 -2.28 -39.21
N THR A 679 10.31 -3.03 -39.52
CA THR A 679 9.00 -2.97 -38.83
C THR A 679 8.40 -4.37 -38.74
N GLY A 680 7.86 -4.75 -37.59
CA GLY A 680 7.25 -6.07 -37.37
C GLY A 680 6.68 -6.24 -35.97
N SER A 681 6.47 -7.49 -35.55
CA SER A 681 6.05 -7.81 -34.18
C SER A 681 6.31 -9.26 -33.83
N VAL A 682 6.80 -9.53 -32.62
CA VAL A 682 6.90 -10.89 -32.05
C VAL A 682 5.76 -11.12 -31.05
N LEU A 683 5.38 -12.38 -30.80
CA LEU A 683 4.56 -12.74 -29.65
C LEU A 683 5.40 -13.44 -28.59
N LEU A 684 5.08 -13.19 -27.32
CA LEU A 684 5.74 -13.76 -26.15
C LEU A 684 4.65 -14.21 -25.16
N ASP A 685 4.86 -15.35 -24.51
CA ASP A 685 3.87 -15.96 -23.61
C ASP A 685 4.57 -16.87 -22.57
N ASP A 686 3.84 -17.36 -21.56
CA ASP A 686 4.31 -18.33 -20.56
C ASP A 686 5.71 -18.00 -19.98
N ILE A 687 5.93 -16.75 -19.54
CA ILE A 687 7.24 -16.30 -19.05
C ILE A 687 7.40 -16.67 -17.57
N ALA A 688 8.12 -17.76 -17.30
CA ALA A 688 8.28 -18.28 -15.95
C ALA A 688 9.63 -18.97 -15.69
N ALA A 689 10.17 -18.75 -14.51
CA ALA A 689 11.26 -19.54 -13.96
C ALA A 689 10.79 -20.98 -13.70
N SER A 690 11.61 -21.97 -14.09
CA SER A 690 11.26 -23.39 -14.05
C SER A 690 12.48 -24.29 -13.81
N GLY A 691 12.27 -25.62 -13.79
CA GLY A 691 13.33 -26.61 -13.52
C GLY A 691 13.75 -26.68 -12.06
N GLU A 692 14.56 -27.67 -11.70
CA GLU A 692 15.08 -27.82 -10.34
C GLU A 692 16.34 -26.96 -10.17
N GLY A 693 16.23 -25.87 -9.39
CA GLY A 693 17.36 -25.07 -8.91
C GLY A 693 17.81 -25.50 -7.51
N GLU A 694 18.90 -24.90 -7.03
CA GLU A 694 19.27 -25.00 -5.62
C GLU A 694 18.52 -23.88 -4.90
N TYR A 695 17.39 -24.21 -4.27
CA TYR A 695 16.63 -23.28 -3.44
C TYR A 695 17.52 -22.81 -2.29
N VAL A 696 18.16 -21.66 -2.51
CA VAL A 696 18.63 -20.77 -1.47
C VAL A 696 17.36 -20.24 -0.83
N ASP A 697 17.01 -20.86 0.30
CA ASP A 697 16.22 -20.20 1.33
C ASP A 697 16.81 -18.80 1.50
N PRO A 698 16.01 -17.73 1.64
CA PRO A 698 16.54 -16.44 2.08
C PRO A 698 17.00 -16.64 3.53
N GLU A 699 18.21 -17.19 3.64
CA GLU A 699 18.82 -17.68 4.86
C GLU A 699 18.85 -16.56 5.88
N PRO A 700 18.22 -16.73 7.06
CA PRO A 700 18.52 -15.88 8.19
C PRO A 700 19.95 -16.09 8.70
N SER A 701 20.74 -17.07 8.20
CA SER A 701 22.22 -17.09 8.36
C SER A 701 22.92 -15.98 7.58
N ALA A 702 22.51 -14.75 7.86
CA ALA A 702 23.30 -13.60 7.53
C ALA A 702 24.55 -13.64 8.44
N GLU A 703 25.73 -13.83 7.85
CA GLU A 703 27.03 -13.87 8.56
C GLU A 703 27.10 -12.73 9.60
N PRO A 704 27.55 -12.97 10.85
CA PRO A 704 27.43 -11.98 11.90
C PRO A 704 28.08 -10.64 11.53
N ILE A 705 27.29 -9.55 11.49
CA ILE A 705 27.83 -8.23 11.14
C ILE A 705 28.79 -7.83 12.24
N LEU A 706 30.09 -7.85 11.96
CA LEU A 706 31.08 -7.37 12.91
C LEU A 706 30.94 -5.85 13.05
N VAL A 707 30.46 -5.41 14.20
CA VAL A 707 30.32 -3.99 14.54
C VAL A 707 31.67 -3.45 15.02
N ASP A 708 32.34 -4.19 15.90
CA ASP A 708 33.73 -3.95 16.30
C ASP A 708 34.35 -5.20 16.98
N ASP A 709 35.58 -5.55 16.59
CA ASP A 709 36.44 -6.53 17.29
C ASP A 709 37.55 -5.88 18.12
N PHE A 710 37.69 -4.55 18.05
CA PHE A 710 38.76 -3.77 18.68
C PHE A 710 40.21 -4.09 18.24
N GLU A 711 40.43 -5.05 17.33
CA GLU A 711 41.75 -5.48 16.84
C GLU A 711 42.32 -4.57 15.75
N SER A 712 41.46 -3.82 15.07
CA SER A 712 41.85 -2.97 13.92
C SER A 712 42.52 -1.64 14.31
N TYR A 713 42.52 -1.27 15.59
CA TYR A 713 43.02 0.03 16.07
C TYR A 713 44.53 0.03 16.30
N ALA A 714 45.26 0.77 15.45
CA ALA A 714 46.71 0.89 15.56
C ALA A 714 47.21 1.66 16.80
N ASP A 715 46.38 2.56 17.34
CA ASP A 715 46.62 3.33 18.56
C ASP A 715 45.31 3.89 19.16
N GLU A 716 45.40 4.44 20.37
CA GLU A 716 44.28 5.03 21.11
C GLU A 716 43.57 6.17 20.35
N ALA A 717 44.28 6.91 19.49
CA ALA A 717 43.69 8.05 18.78
C ALA A 717 42.79 7.58 17.62
N ALA A 718 43.10 6.43 17.01
CA ALA A 718 42.21 5.78 16.06
C ALA A 718 40.94 5.23 16.72
N PHE A 719 41.07 4.69 17.94
CA PHE A 719 39.94 4.21 18.74
C PHE A 719 39.04 5.36 19.25
N ASP A 720 39.63 6.41 19.81
CA ASP A 720 38.93 7.64 20.22
C ASP A 720 38.14 8.27 19.06
N ALA A 721 38.69 8.26 17.84
CA ALA A 721 38.01 8.77 16.66
C ALA A 721 36.79 7.93 16.22
N ALA A 722 36.75 6.64 16.59
CA ALA A 722 35.69 5.72 16.21
C ALA A 722 34.56 5.59 17.26
N TRP A 723 34.88 5.79 18.55
CA TRP A 723 33.93 5.68 19.67
C TRP A 723 33.65 7.01 20.41
N GLY A 724 34.30 8.10 20.03
CA GLY A 724 34.30 9.37 20.76
C GLY A 724 33.18 10.37 20.47
N ASN A 725 32.17 10.01 19.67
CA ASN A 725 31.22 10.97 19.10
C ASN A 725 30.32 11.70 20.12
N ARG A 726 30.24 11.23 21.37
CA ARG A 726 29.48 11.85 22.47
C ARG A 726 30.34 12.61 23.50
N ALA A 727 31.57 12.99 23.13
CA ALA A 727 32.45 13.87 23.89
C ALA A 727 32.91 13.37 25.28
N LYS A 728 33.04 12.04 25.43
CA LYS A 728 33.44 11.34 26.66
C LYS A 728 34.46 10.21 26.45
N THR A 729 35.43 10.42 25.57
CA THR A 729 36.52 9.45 25.31
C THR A 729 37.38 9.17 26.54
N ASP A 730 37.43 10.07 27.53
CA ASP A 730 38.17 9.89 28.79
C ASP A 730 37.67 8.71 29.65
N LEU A 731 36.55 8.10 29.28
CA LEU A 731 35.95 6.94 29.94
C LEU A 731 36.35 5.59 29.32
N VAL A 732 36.93 5.56 28.12
CA VAL A 732 37.25 4.31 27.42
C VAL A 732 38.73 4.19 27.08
N SER A 733 39.21 2.96 26.94
CA SER A 733 40.58 2.66 26.52
C SER A 733 40.71 1.27 25.91
N LEU A 734 41.75 1.06 25.10
CA LEU A 734 42.11 -0.27 24.57
C LEU A 734 42.86 -1.08 25.63
N SER A 735 42.27 -2.20 26.05
CA SER A 735 42.81 -3.12 27.04
C SER A 735 43.36 -4.38 26.39
N THR A 736 44.52 -4.87 26.85
CA THR A 736 45.06 -6.19 26.44
C THR A 736 44.47 -7.37 27.24
N ASP A 737 43.48 -7.13 28.10
CA ASP A 737 42.73 -8.15 28.85
C ASP A 737 41.45 -8.51 28.09
N ALA A 738 41.62 -9.01 26.85
CA ALA A 738 40.55 -9.25 25.89
C ALA A 738 39.85 -10.61 26.09
N GLY A 739 38.64 -10.74 25.54
CA GLY A 739 37.79 -11.92 25.59
C GLY A 739 37.96 -12.84 24.38
N GLU A 740 38.27 -12.28 23.22
CA GLU A 740 38.92 -12.93 22.07
C GLU A 740 40.13 -12.07 21.63
N GLY A 741 40.81 -12.38 20.53
CA GLY A 741 41.84 -11.49 19.97
C GLY A 741 43.03 -11.14 20.90
N ALA A 742 43.46 -9.88 20.83
CA ALA A 742 44.55 -9.25 21.58
C ALA A 742 44.15 -7.93 22.27
N GLN A 743 43.03 -7.30 21.91
CA GLN A 743 42.55 -6.02 22.43
C GLN A 743 41.03 -6.03 22.67
N ALA A 744 40.55 -5.27 23.65
CA ALA A 744 39.12 -5.09 23.94
C ALA A 744 38.86 -3.68 24.50
N LEU A 745 37.62 -3.20 24.41
CA LEU A 745 37.21 -1.93 25.02
C LEU A 745 37.10 -2.09 26.54
N ALA A 746 37.80 -1.26 27.30
CA ALA A 746 37.62 -1.11 28.74
C ALA A 746 36.94 0.23 29.07
N PHE A 747 35.71 0.17 29.56
CA PHE A 747 34.90 1.33 29.97
C PHE A 747 35.05 1.55 31.48
N THR A 748 35.63 2.68 31.87
CA THR A 748 35.75 3.14 33.27
C THR A 748 34.74 4.25 33.55
N TYR A 749 33.98 4.11 34.63
CA TYR A 749 32.95 5.06 35.03
C TYR A 749 33.09 5.49 36.49
N ASP A 750 32.64 6.70 36.82
CA ASP A 750 32.49 7.19 38.20
C ASP A 750 31.23 8.07 38.31
N HIS A 751 30.19 7.53 38.95
CA HIS A 751 28.90 8.19 39.11
C HIS A 751 28.84 9.24 40.23
N ALA A 752 29.99 9.75 40.71
CA ALA A 752 30.05 10.80 41.73
C ALA A 752 29.17 12.04 41.44
N ASP A 753 29.00 12.40 40.16
CA ASP A 753 28.23 13.55 39.69
C ASP A 753 27.05 13.22 38.73
N GLY A 754 26.77 11.94 38.44
CA GLY A 754 25.67 11.57 37.51
C GLY A 754 25.56 10.08 37.16
N ALA A 755 24.33 9.62 36.91
CA ALA A 755 23.95 8.21 36.78
C ALA A 755 24.11 7.56 35.39
N TRP A 756 24.38 8.37 34.36
CA TRP A 756 24.57 7.94 32.97
C TRP A 756 25.87 8.53 32.44
N GLN A 757 26.74 7.69 31.90
CA GLN A 757 27.94 8.09 31.18
C GLN A 757 28.13 7.15 30.01
N ASP A 758 28.25 7.68 28.80
CA ASP A 758 28.20 6.94 27.54
C ASP A 758 29.34 7.26 26.57
N VAL A 759 29.64 6.28 25.70
CA VAL A 759 30.38 6.45 24.45
C VAL A 759 29.54 5.89 23.31
N ALA A 760 29.84 6.31 22.08
CA ALA A 760 29.05 5.87 20.93
C ALA A 760 29.88 5.75 19.66
N ARG A 761 29.63 4.65 18.95
CA ARG A 761 30.11 4.39 17.60
C ARG A 761 29.03 4.82 16.62
N TRP A 762 29.38 5.73 15.71
CA TRP A 762 28.53 6.03 14.56
C TRP A 762 28.68 4.91 13.53
N LEU A 763 27.55 4.36 13.09
CA LEU A 763 27.49 3.24 12.16
C LEU A 763 27.10 3.68 10.75
N GLY A 764 26.44 4.83 10.61
CA GLY A 764 26.16 5.45 9.31
C GLY A 764 24.99 4.83 8.54
N GLY A 765 23.99 4.30 9.25
CA GLY A 765 22.80 3.71 8.64
C GLY A 765 23.07 2.28 8.14
N GLN A 766 23.69 1.45 8.97
CA GLN A 766 23.87 0.03 8.64
C GLN A 766 22.52 -0.68 8.63
N ASP A 767 22.30 -1.49 7.60
CA ASP A 767 21.16 -2.38 7.50
C ASP A 767 21.39 -3.63 8.38
N TRP A 768 20.60 -3.74 9.45
CA TRP A 768 20.52 -4.87 10.36
C TRP A 768 19.16 -5.59 10.26
N SER A 769 18.39 -5.38 9.18
CA SER A 769 17.14 -6.12 8.94
C SER A 769 17.40 -7.60 8.65
N GLY A 770 16.42 -8.45 8.96
CA GLY A 770 16.55 -9.91 8.90
C GLY A 770 17.54 -10.49 9.94
N ARG A 771 17.77 -9.78 11.05
CA ARG A 771 18.70 -10.18 12.13
C ARG A 771 17.98 -10.37 13.46
N ASP A 772 18.45 -11.30 14.27
CA ASP A 772 17.76 -11.70 15.49
C ASP A 772 18.26 -10.93 16.73
N ALA A 773 19.58 -10.72 16.85
CA ALA A 773 20.19 -10.20 18.07
C ALA A 773 21.51 -9.44 17.86
N LEU A 774 21.85 -8.59 18.83
CA LEU A 774 23.18 -8.06 19.04
C LEU A 774 23.95 -8.93 20.04
N SER A 775 24.99 -9.61 19.58
CA SER A 775 25.96 -10.36 20.38
C SER A 775 27.13 -9.46 20.80
N LEU A 776 27.55 -9.56 22.04
CA LEU A 776 28.74 -8.90 22.59
C LEU A 776 29.38 -9.78 23.65
N ARG A 777 30.71 -9.83 23.71
CA ARG A 777 31.41 -10.35 24.88
C ARG A 777 31.49 -9.26 25.93
N VAL A 778 31.20 -9.63 27.17
CA VAL A 778 31.22 -8.73 28.33
C VAL A 778 32.05 -9.33 29.45
N LYS A 779 32.77 -8.46 30.16
CA LYS A 779 33.41 -8.77 31.44
C LYS A 779 33.06 -7.66 32.42
N GLY A 780 32.14 -7.97 33.33
CA GLY A 780 31.73 -7.06 34.39
C GLY A 780 32.82 -6.81 35.43
N ASP A 781 32.54 -5.84 36.30
CA ASP A 781 33.41 -5.44 37.40
C ASP A 781 33.00 -6.04 38.75
N GLY A 782 31.90 -6.82 38.77
CA GLY A 782 31.33 -7.43 39.97
C GLY A 782 30.55 -6.47 40.86
N THR A 783 30.29 -5.24 40.42
CA THR A 783 29.58 -4.22 41.21
C THR A 783 28.07 -4.44 41.27
N GLY A 784 27.50 -5.11 40.26
CA GLY A 784 26.04 -5.21 40.06
C GLY A 784 25.40 -4.02 39.36
N ASN A 785 26.20 -3.07 38.86
CA ASN A 785 25.75 -2.02 37.95
C ASN A 785 25.42 -2.60 36.56
N GLN A 786 24.90 -1.76 35.65
CA GLN A 786 24.46 -2.20 34.32
C GLN A 786 25.20 -1.48 33.20
N LEU A 787 25.69 -2.27 32.23
CA LEU A 787 25.97 -1.80 30.88
C LEU A 787 24.62 -1.60 30.18
N ALA A 788 24.29 -0.34 29.90
CA ALA A 788 23.22 0.01 28.99
C ALA A 788 23.75 -0.04 27.55
N VAL A 789 23.05 -0.77 26.69
CA VAL A 789 23.31 -0.81 25.25
C VAL A 789 22.13 -0.14 24.57
N GLN A 790 22.35 0.96 23.86
CA GLN A 790 21.30 1.72 23.21
C GLN A 790 21.57 1.83 21.70
N LEU A 791 20.56 1.57 20.89
CA LEU A 791 20.59 1.67 19.44
C LEU A 791 19.85 2.94 19.01
N GLY A 792 20.50 3.77 18.19
CA GLY A 792 19.86 4.87 17.46
C GLY A 792 19.50 4.39 16.04
N LEU A 793 18.21 4.36 15.71
CA LEU A 793 17.68 3.88 14.44
C LEU A 793 17.30 5.04 13.50
N GLY A 794 16.66 4.71 12.38
CA GLY A 794 16.00 5.66 11.49
C GLY A 794 14.98 6.56 12.23
N GLY A 795 14.73 7.74 11.68
CA GLY A 795 13.80 8.72 12.25
C GLY A 795 14.22 9.31 13.61
N GLY A 796 15.46 9.07 14.08
CA GLY A 796 15.95 9.57 15.36
C GLY A 796 15.39 8.86 16.59
N THR A 797 14.85 7.65 16.41
CA THR A 797 14.34 6.82 17.52
C THR A 797 15.47 6.04 18.21
N TYR A 798 15.39 5.88 19.53
CA TYR A 798 16.37 5.15 20.32
C TYR A 798 15.74 4.09 21.22
N TYR A 799 16.38 2.93 21.28
CA TYR A 799 15.93 1.77 22.04
C TYR A 799 17.05 1.23 22.92
N LEU A 800 16.71 0.78 24.13
CA LEU A 800 17.64 0.49 25.21
C LEU A 800 17.47 -0.95 25.74
N ALA A 801 18.58 -1.68 25.83
CA ALA A 801 18.71 -2.91 26.60
C ALA A 801 19.73 -2.72 27.74
N GLN A 802 19.70 -3.59 28.76
CA GLN A 802 20.59 -3.50 29.92
C GLN A 802 21.18 -4.86 30.31
N VAL A 803 22.51 -4.90 30.46
CA VAL A 803 23.31 -6.08 30.77
C VAL A 803 23.93 -5.92 32.17
N PRO A 804 23.69 -6.83 33.14
CA PRO A 804 24.29 -6.76 34.46
C PRO A 804 25.81 -7.02 34.46
N LEU A 805 26.58 -6.16 35.12
CA LEU A 805 28.04 -6.24 35.25
C LEU A 805 28.49 -7.12 36.43
N THR A 806 27.69 -8.12 36.81
CA THR A 806 27.95 -8.99 37.97
C THR A 806 29.04 -10.05 37.74
N ASP A 807 29.21 -10.52 36.51
CA ASP A 807 30.18 -11.57 36.19
C ASP A 807 31.53 -10.95 35.81
N THR A 808 32.57 -11.26 36.61
CA THR A 808 33.94 -10.75 36.41
C THR A 808 34.76 -11.54 35.38
N SER A 809 34.15 -12.47 34.66
CA SER A 809 34.76 -13.26 33.59
C SER A 809 34.17 -12.90 32.22
N TRP A 810 34.98 -13.07 31.17
CA TRP A 810 34.53 -12.89 29.79
C TRP A 810 33.48 -13.95 29.43
N HIS A 811 32.29 -13.50 29.05
CA HIS A 811 31.17 -14.34 28.60
C HIS A 811 30.46 -13.65 27.43
N VAL A 812 29.79 -14.43 26.59
CA VAL A 812 28.95 -13.91 25.50
C VAL A 812 27.60 -13.50 26.08
N VAL A 813 27.09 -12.35 25.62
CA VAL A 813 25.76 -11.82 25.90
C VAL A 813 25.10 -11.55 24.55
N GLU A 814 24.00 -12.25 24.26
CA GLU A 814 23.18 -12.01 23.09
C GLU A 814 21.91 -11.28 23.52
N ILE A 815 21.65 -10.13 22.89
CA ILE A 815 20.52 -9.25 23.17
C ILE A 815 19.60 -9.28 21.95
N PRO A 816 18.48 -10.02 21.98
CA PRO A 816 17.51 -10.01 20.88
C PRO A 816 17.01 -8.59 20.61
N PHE A 817 16.83 -8.21 19.33
CA PHE A 817 16.37 -6.85 19.01
C PHE A 817 14.98 -6.55 19.59
N SER A 818 14.13 -7.57 19.68
CA SER A 818 12.83 -7.54 20.37
C SER A 818 12.91 -7.21 21.87
N SER A 819 14.08 -7.35 22.50
CA SER A 819 14.29 -7.06 23.93
C SER A 819 14.71 -5.60 24.23
N PHE A 820 15.06 -4.82 23.19
CA PHE A 820 15.37 -3.41 23.37
C PHE A 820 14.09 -2.58 23.54
N ALA A 821 13.96 -1.91 24.68
CA ALA A 821 12.79 -1.11 25.02
C ALA A 821 12.88 0.31 24.44
N PRO A 822 11.77 0.92 23.98
CA PRO A 822 11.72 2.33 23.60
C PRO A 822 12.29 3.24 24.70
N SER A 823 13.19 4.15 24.31
CA SER A 823 13.94 4.98 25.28
C SER A 823 13.97 6.48 24.94
N TRP A 824 13.97 6.85 23.66
CA TRP A 824 13.83 8.24 23.22
C TRP A 824 13.23 8.31 21.81
N PRO A 825 12.35 9.29 21.49
CA PRO A 825 11.76 10.28 22.39
C PRO A 825 10.84 9.64 23.45
N GLN A 826 10.43 10.41 24.48
CA GLN A 826 9.75 9.86 25.67
C GLN A 826 8.34 9.30 25.42
N ASP A 827 7.76 9.63 24.28
CA ASP A 827 6.46 9.20 23.78
C ASP A 827 6.55 8.03 22.78
N LEU A 828 7.75 7.55 22.47
CA LEU A 828 7.95 6.32 21.70
C LEU A 828 7.45 5.10 22.50
N THR A 829 6.42 4.43 21.99
CA THR A 829 5.83 3.23 22.62
C THR A 829 5.84 1.98 21.73
N THR A 830 6.15 2.14 20.45
CA THR A 830 6.32 1.06 19.47
C THR A 830 7.62 0.31 19.72
N PRO A 831 7.65 -1.03 19.78
CA PRO A 831 8.90 -1.81 19.80
C PRO A 831 9.73 -1.63 18.52
N ILE A 832 10.98 -2.09 18.53
CA ILE A 832 11.78 -2.23 17.29
C ILE A 832 11.03 -3.16 16.33
N SER A 833 10.82 -2.70 15.09
CA SER A 833 10.46 -3.55 13.95
C SER A 833 11.70 -3.92 13.15
N ASP A 834 11.62 -4.99 12.36
CA ASP A 834 12.70 -5.39 11.45
C ASP A 834 12.99 -4.31 10.39
N GLU A 835 11.94 -3.63 9.93
CA GLU A 835 12.01 -2.41 9.10
C GLU A 835 12.83 -1.29 9.77
N ALA A 836 12.68 -1.07 11.08
CA ALA A 836 13.46 -0.07 11.81
C ALA A 836 14.94 -0.46 11.99
N LEU A 837 15.26 -1.76 11.94
CA LEU A 837 16.64 -2.25 11.88
C LEU A 837 17.29 -2.04 10.50
N GLY A 838 16.51 -1.74 9.45
CA GLY A 838 17.05 -1.40 8.13
C GLY A 838 17.94 -0.15 8.10
N VAL A 839 17.89 0.70 9.14
CA VAL A 839 18.75 1.90 9.26
C VAL A 839 19.24 2.06 10.70
N VAL A 840 20.34 1.41 11.07
CA VAL A 840 21.01 1.59 12.36
C VAL A 840 22.10 2.65 12.26
N ASN A 841 21.87 3.79 12.89
CA ASN A 841 22.72 4.97 12.82
C ASN A 841 23.84 4.97 13.87
N GLU A 842 23.55 4.52 15.10
CA GLU A 842 24.46 4.67 16.23
C GLU A 842 24.34 3.50 17.23
N LEU A 843 25.47 2.98 17.69
CA LEU A 843 25.56 2.07 18.83
C LEU A 843 26.17 2.81 20.02
N VAL A 844 25.41 2.93 21.10
CA VAL A 844 25.80 3.60 22.34
C VAL A 844 26.03 2.55 23.43
N LEU A 845 27.19 2.62 24.08
CA LEU A 845 27.52 1.82 25.28
C LEU A 845 27.63 2.77 26.47
N ALA A 846 26.87 2.49 27.53
CA ALA A 846 26.75 3.38 28.68
C ALA A 846 26.83 2.65 30.01
N SER A 847 27.42 3.29 31.01
CA SER A 847 27.21 2.94 32.42
C SER A 847 25.87 3.52 32.89
N SER A 848 24.97 2.67 33.40
CA SER A 848 23.64 3.09 33.88
C SER A 848 23.39 2.59 35.31
N SER A 849 23.62 3.45 36.32
CA SER A 849 23.36 3.09 37.73
C SER A 849 23.29 4.31 38.66
N GLN A 850 22.77 4.14 39.88
CA GLN A 850 22.56 5.26 40.82
C GLN A 850 23.79 5.65 41.66
N SER A 851 24.84 4.83 41.73
CA SER A 851 26.07 5.16 42.48
C SER A 851 27.20 4.16 42.29
N GLY A 852 28.45 4.63 42.20
CA GLY A 852 29.65 3.80 42.24
C GLY A 852 30.66 4.18 41.16
N SER A 853 31.81 3.51 41.18
CA SER A 853 32.87 3.63 40.17
C SER A 853 33.44 2.26 39.87
N GLY A 854 33.71 1.95 38.61
CA GLY A 854 34.22 0.64 38.18
C GLY A 854 34.76 0.67 36.75
N THR A 855 35.25 -0.49 36.29
CA THR A 855 35.77 -0.68 34.93
C THR A 855 35.31 -2.03 34.39
N PHE A 856 34.50 -2.05 33.34
CA PHE A 856 34.06 -3.27 32.65
C PHE A 856 34.66 -3.37 31.25
N GLY A 857 34.75 -4.59 30.73
CA GLY A 857 35.20 -4.89 29.37
C GLY A 857 34.03 -5.20 28.43
N VAL A 858 34.13 -4.74 27.18
CA VAL A 858 33.30 -5.17 26.05
C VAL A 858 34.21 -5.55 24.89
N ASP A 859 33.86 -6.62 24.18
CA ASP A 859 34.66 -7.23 23.11
C ASP A 859 33.74 -7.93 22.11
N GLU A 860 34.22 -8.26 20.90
CA GLU A 860 33.53 -9.06 19.88
C GLU A 860 32.05 -8.67 19.67
N ILE A 861 31.80 -7.42 19.28
CA ILE A 861 30.43 -6.92 19.05
C ILE A 861 29.98 -7.31 17.65
N ARG A 862 28.94 -8.16 17.56
CA ARG A 862 28.43 -8.73 16.31
C ARG A 862 26.91 -8.70 16.26
N VAL A 863 26.31 -8.46 15.09
CA VAL A 863 24.87 -8.66 14.87
C VAL A 863 24.65 -10.04 14.28
N VAL A 864 23.94 -10.92 14.98
CA VAL A 864 23.74 -12.33 14.59
C VAL A 864 22.34 -12.56 14.03
N GLY A 865 22.24 -13.51 13.09
CA GLY A 865 20.98 -14.09 12.63
C GLY A 865 21.19 -15.57 12.31
N GLY A 866 20.17 -16.40 12.55
CA GLY A 866 20.05 -17.76 12.03
C GLY A 866 21.21 -18.74 12.28
N ASP A 867 21.22 -19.39 13.47
CA ASP A 867 21.74 -20.78 13.62
C ASP A 867 21.50 -21.40 15.02
N ALA A 868 21.02 -20.64 16.01
CA ALA A 868 20.65 -21.15 17.33
C ALA A 868 19.13 -21.04 17.56
N GLU A 869 18.43 -22.18 17.52
CA GLU A 869 16.97 -22.33 17.66
C GLU A 869 16.37 -21.54 18.85
N PRO A 870 15.62 -20.45 18.62
CA PRO A 870 14.78 -19.81 19.63
C PRO A 870 13.34 -20.34 19.48
N GLU A 871 12.73 -20.81 20.57
CA GLU A 871 11.38 -21.38 20.51
C GLU A 871 10.29 -20.33 20.17
N VAL A 872 9.72 -20.49 18.97
CA VAL A 872 8.34 -20.15 18.55
C VAL A 872 7.95 -18.65 18.40
N PRO A 873 7.41 -18.22 17.24
CA PRO A 873 6.95 -16.84 17.02
C PRO A 873 5.64 -16.49 17.73
N ASP A 874 5.49 -15.18 18.03
CA ASP A 874 4.29 -14.60 18.65
C ASP A 874 2.99 -15.00 17.94
N GLY A 875 1.98 -15.37 18.73
CA GLY A 875 0.66 -15.81 18.27
C GLY A 875 0.46 -17.33 18.20
N THR A 876 1.49 -18.15 18.38
CA THR A 876 1.37 -19.61 18.54
C THR A 876 1.62 -20.01 20.00
N PRO A 877 0.75 -20.80 20.66
CA PRO A 877 1.02 -21.28 22.02
C PRO A 877 2.29 -22.14 22.11
N GLU A 878 3.21 -21.75 23.00
CA GLU A 878 4.36 -22.55 23.42
C GLU A 878 3.84 -23.79 24.17
N VAL A 879 4.13 -24.96 23.61
CA VAL A 879 3.65 -26.24 24.13
C VAL A 879 4.57 -26.72 25.24
N LEU A 880 4.29 -26.30 26.47
CA LEU A 880 5.04 -26.74 27.65
C LEU A 880 5.01 -28.28 27.76
N ASP A 881 3.86 -28.93 27.59
CA ASP A 881 3.74 -30.39 27.62
C ASP A 881 2.53 -30.93 26.83
N ARG A 882 2.78 -31.91 25.96
CA ARG A 882 1.76 -32.78 25.34
C ARG A 882 2.00 -34.22 25.79
N PHE A 883 0.98 -34.91 26.30
CA PHE A 883 1.18 -36.21 26.92
C PHE A 883 0.99 -37.40 25.97
N ASP A 884 0.53 -37.16 24.74
CA ASP A 884 0.34 -38.15 23.68
C ASP A 884 1.65 -38.63 23.03
N GLN A 885 2.66 -37.76 22.95
CA GLN A 885 4.01 -38.09 22.45
C GLN A 885 4.76 -39.11 23.34
N TYR A 886 4.37 -39.22 24.61
CA TYR A 886 4.98 -40.17 25.53
C TYR A 886 4.38 -41.57 25.34
N GLY A 887 5.17 -42.48 24.77
CA GLY A 887 4.80 -43.88 24.64
C GLY A 887 4.46 -44.53 26.00
N ALA A 888 3.72 -45.63 25.98
CA ALA A 888 3.15 -46.32 27.16
C ALA A 888 4.14 -46.84 28.22
N THR A 889 5.43 -46.52 28.09
CA THR A 889 6.54 -46.92 28.99
C THR A 889 7.44 -45.75 29.42
N THR A 890 7.17 -44.51 29.01
CA THR A 890 7.98 -43.35 29.40
C THR A 890 7.75 -43.00 30.86
N ASP A 891 8.83 -42.74 31.59
CA ASP A 891 8.76 -42.38 33.01
C ASP A 891 8.55 -40.86 33.17
N LEU A 892 7.29 -40.41 33.14
CA LEU A 892 6.92 -38.99 33.33
C LEU A 892 7.55 -38.37 34.59
N ARG A 893 7.79 -39.17 35.64
CA ARG A 893 8.36 -38.72 36.92
C ARG A 893 9.78 -38.14 36.77
N ALA A 894 10.53 -38.55 35.73
CA ALA A 894 11.86 -38.02 35.47
C ALA A 894 11.83 -36.75 34.61
N ALA A 895 10.79 -36.54 33.80
CA ALA A 895 10.62 -35.32 33.00
C ALA A 895 10.03 -34.16 33.84
N TRP A 896 9.13 -34.49 34.78
CA TRP A 896 8.41 -33.56 35.64
C TRP A 896 9.04 -33.34 37.03
N ASN A 897 10.30 -33.72 37.23
CA ASN A 897 11.00 -33.53 38.51
C ASN A 897 12.51 -33.35 38.30
N ASN A 898 12.93 -32.10 38.07
CA ASN A 898 14.29 -31.73 37.66
C ASN A 898 15.09 -30.93 38.71
N ILE A 899 14.62 -30.82 39.96
CA ILE A 899 15.30 -30.06 41.02
C ILE A 899 15.75 -30.98 42.15
N ALA A 900 17.06 -31.05 42.41
CA ALA A 900 17.65 -32.05 43.30
C ALA A 900 17.57 -31.72 44.82
N GLU A 901 16.95 -30.61 45.23
CA GLU A 901 17.19 -30.00 46.55
C GLU A 901 15.96 -29.71 47.46
N GLN A 902 14.74 -30.21 47.17
CA GLN A 902 13.59 -30.00 48.08
C GLN A 902 13.15 -31.26 48.86
N GLU A 903 13.43 -31.27 50.17
CA GLU A 903 12.95 -32.28 51.14
C GLU A 903 11.50 -32.04 51.64
N TRP A 904 10.57 -31.60 50.77
CA TRP A 904 9.19 -31.24 51.18
C TRP A 904 8.12 -32.19 50.62
N GLY A 905 7.91 -33.32 51.30
CA GLY A 905 6.68 -34.12 51.22
C GLY A 905 6.74 -35.40 50.36
N ASP A 906 6.77 -36.56 51.01
CA ASP A 906 6.77 -37.86 50.35
C ASP A 906 5.45 -38.17 49.60
N GLY A 907 5.48 -38.20 48.26
CA GLY A 907 4.42 -38.84 47.48
C GLY A 907 4.39 -38.49 45.99
N TRP A 908 4.97 -39.34 45.15
CA TRP A 908 4.90 -39.30 43.68
C TRP A 908 3.45 -39.48 43.18
N GLN A 909 2.91 -38.52 42.41
CA GLN A 909 1.49 -38.50 41.99
C GLN A 909 1.25 -38.60 40.49
N LEU A 910 2.23 -38.29 39.63
CA LEU A 910 2.03 -38.24 38.18
C LEU A 910 2.23 -39.62 37.50
N ALA A 911 1.25 -40.06 36.72
CA ALA A 911 1.32 -41.29 35.91
C ALA A 911 0.60 -41.15 34.57
N LEU A 912 1.13 -41.75 33.50
CA LEU A 912 0.51 -41.71 32.17
C LEU A 912 -0.76 -42.58 32.11
N ALA A 913 -1.86 -42.02 31.62
CA ALA A 913 -3.14 -42.69 31.43
C ALA A 913 -3.58 -42.63 29.94
N PRO A 914 -3.29 -43.69 29.15
CA PRO A 914 -3.74 -43.77 27.76
C PRO A 914 -5.27 -43.81 27.62
N GLY A 915 -5.83 -43.11 26.63
CA GLY A 915 -7.26 -43.07 26.35
C GLY A 915 -8.06 -42.18 27.30
N LYS A 916 -7.41 -41.19 27.91
CA LYS A 916 -7.98 -40.29 28.93
C LYS A 916 -7.82 -38.80 28.65
N GLY A 917 -7.03 -38.40 27.66
CA GLY A 917 -6.85 -36.99 27.29
C GLY A 917 -7.82 -36.51 26.21
N ALA A 918 -7.52 -35.34 25.65
CA ALA A 918 -8.33 -34.70 24.61
C ALA A 918 -8.53 -35.63 23.40
N GLY A 919 -9.79 -35.77 22.95
CA GLY A 919 -10.13 -36.65 21.82
C GLY A 919 -9.89 -38.16 22.04
N GLY A 920 -9.39 -38.58 23.21
CA GLY A 920 -8.98 -39.96 23.48
C GLY A 920 -7.46 -40.20 23.44
N SER A 921 -6.64 -39.14 23.50
CA SER A 921 -5.17 -39.19 23.70
C SER A 921 -4.78 -39.80 25.06
N ALA A 922 -3.48 -39.84 25.35
CA ALA A 922 -2.97 -40.13 26.69
C ALA A 922 -2.88 -38.83 27.51
N ALA A 923 -3.25 -38.89 28.78
CA ALA A 923 -3.19 -37.76 29.72
C ALA A 923 -2.34 -38.09 30.95
N ALA A 924 -1.81 -37.07 31.61
CA ALA A 924 -1.22 -37.21 32.93
C ALA A 924 -2.33 -37.38 34.00
N ALA A 925 -2.37 -38.54 34.64
CA ALA A 925 -3.19 -38.77 35.82
C ALA A 925 -2.45 -38.25 37.05
N PHE A 926 -3.08 -37.31 37.77
CA PHE A 926 -2.58 -36.78 39.04
C PHE A 926 -3.45 -37.35 40.17
N ALA A 927 -2.87 -38.26 40.96
CA ALA A 927 -3.51 -38.77 42.17
C ALA A 927 -3.31 -37.82 43.35
N TYR A 928 -4.20 -37.86 44.35
CA TYR A 928 -3.96 -37.19 45.62
C TYR A 928 -4.54 -37.98 46.80
N ASP A 929 -3.85 -37.89 47.94
CA ASP A 929 -4.29 -38.36 49.25
C ASP A 929 -3.89 -37.35 50.33
N PHE A 930 -4.89 -36.60 50.82
CA PHE A 930 -4.75 -35.58 51.84
C PHE A 930 -4.96 -36.13 53.28
N SER A 931 -4.84 -37.45 53.49
CA SER A 931 -4.95 -38.04 54.83
C SER A 931 -3.75 -37.75 55.73
N THR A 932 -2.60 -37.37 55.15
CA THR A 932 -1.35 -37.04 55.87
C THR A 932 -0.77 -35.67 55.51
N THR A 933 -1.24 -35.03 54.44
CA THR A 933 -0.81 -33.69 53.97
C THR A 933 -2.02 -32.86 53.55
N THR A 934 -1.85 -31.53 53.42
CA THR A 934 -2.91 -30.60 52.96
C THR A 934 -2.77 -30.21 51.49
N TYR A 935 -1.62 -30.47 50.88
CA TYR A 935 -1.35 -30.28 49.45
C TYR A 935 -0.37 -31.33 48.93
N LEU A 936 -0.37 -31.53 47.62
CA LEU A 936 0.57 -32.36 46.86
C LEU A 936 0.95 -31.58 45.59
N GLN A 937 2.21 -31.67 45.15
CA GLN A 937 2.69 -30.95 43.97
C GLN A 937 3.73 -31.74 43.17
N GLU A 938 3.84 -31.44 41.88
CA GLU A 938 4.88 -31.91 40.95
C GLU A 938 5.38 -30.68 40.15
N SER A 939 6.67 -30.59 39.77
CA SER A 939 7.24 -29.34 39.23
C SER A 939 8.34 -29.53 38.17
N ARG A 940 8.18 -28.84 37.03
CA ARG A 940 9.13 -28.79 35.92
C ARG A 940 9.92 -27.47 35.95
N TRP A 941 11.24 -27.59 35.99
CA TRP A 941 12.15 -26.45 35.83
C TRP A 941 12.24 -26.07 34.34
N LEU A 942 12.16 -24.77 34.06
CA LEU A 942 12.29 -24.17 32.72
C LEU A 942 13.63 -23.46 32.54
N GLY A 943 14.19 -22.85 33.60
CA GLY A 943 15.50 -22.18 33.52
C GLY A 943 15.49 -20.69 33.18
N GLY A 944 14.32 -20.05 33.17
CA GLY A 944 14.19 -18.60 33.04
C GLY A 944 13.57 -18.12 31.73
N HIS A 945 12.67 -18.91 31.14
CA HIS A 945 11.92 -18.54 29.94
C HIS A 945 11.17 -17.22 30.17
N SER A 946 11.10 -16.38 29.13
CA SER A 946 10.30 -15.16 29.16
C SER A 946 8.86 -15.48 28.76
N TRP A 947 7.91 -15.20 29.64
CA TRP A 947 6.49 -15.13 29.34
C TRP A 947 6.00 -13.66 29.28
N ALA A 948 6.92 -12.71 29.15
CA ALA A 948 6.59 -11.28 29.07
C ALA A 948 6.03 -10.92 27.68
N GLY A 949 4.72 -10.79 27.60
CA GLY A 949 3.98 -10.56 26.36
C GLY A 949 2.69 -11.37 26.39
N LEU A 950 2.88 -12.66 26.71
CA LEU A 950 1.89 -13.73 26.72
C LEU A 950 0.73 -13.50 27.71
N ASP A 951 -0.45 -13.99 27.33
CA ASP A 951 -1.72 -13.77 28.04
C ASP A 951 -1.94 -14.71 29.25
N GLY A 952 -1.45 -15.96 29.18
CA GLY A 952 -1.54 -16.91 30.31
C GLY A 952 -1.21 -18.38 30.00
N ILE A 953 -1.60 -19.26 30.92
CA ILE A 953 -1.43 -20.73 30.82
C ILE A 953 -2.77 -21.38 30.45
N SER A 954 -2.74 -22.41 29.60
CA SER A 954 -3.90 -23.26 29.31
C SER A 954 -3.60 -24.74 29.47
N ALA A 955 -4.60 -25.52 29.86
CA ALA A 955 -4.51 -26.97 29.95
C ALA A 955 -5.88 -27.64 29.74
N TRP A 956 -5.90 -28.82 29.11
CA TRP A 956 -7.08 -29.68 29.13
C TRP A 956 -7.18 -30.44 30.46
N VAL A 957 -8.33 -30.36 31.12
CA VAL A 957 -8.58 -30.98 32.44
C VAL A 957 -9.81 -31.87 32.38
N ASP A 958 -9.71 -33.14 32.78
CA ASP A 958 -10.84 -34.00 33.15
C ASP A 958 -11.00 -34.02 34.68
N PRO A 959 -11.92 -33.19 35.24
CA PRO A 959 -12.07 -33.04 36.68
C PRO A 959 -12.78 -34.24 37.29
N ASN A 960 -12.26 -34.72 38.43
CA ASN A 960 -12.81 -35.88 39.14
C ASN A 960 -14.15 -35.64 39.87
N GLY A 961 -14.71 -34.42 39.78
CA GLY A 961 -15.96 -34.03 40.41
C GLY A 961 -15.92 -33.90 41.94
N SER A 962 -14.74 -33.96 42.56
CA SER A 962 -14.56 -33.88 44.02
C SER A 962 -14.91 -32.51 44.62
N GLY A 963 -14.80 -31.44 43.82
CA GLY A 963 -14.88 -30.06 44.32
C GLY A 963 -13.59 -29.51 44.93
N GLN A 964 -12.53 -30.30 45.04
CA GLN A 964 -11.20 -29.80 45.46
C GLN A 964 -10.59 -28.86 44.39
N SER A 965 -9.51 -28.16 44.73
CA SER A 965 -8.82 -27.26 43.80
C SER A 965 -7.50 -27.86 43.30
N LEU A 966 -7.27 -27.69 41.99
CA LEU A 966 -5.94 -27.64 41.38
C LEU A 966 -5.49 -26.17 41.37
N SER A 967 -4.19 -25.92 41.44
CA SER A 967 -3.55 -24.66 41.08
C SER A 967 -2.50 -24.93 40.01
N LEU A 968 -2.57 -24.19 38.90
CA LEU A 968 -1.45 -24.06 37.97
C LEU A 968 -0.56 -22.96 38.53
N ARG A 969 0.62 -23.32 39.04
CA ARG A 969 1.52 -22.41 39.74
C ARG A 969 2.78 -22.19 38.92
N PHE A 970 3.35 -20.99 39.00
CA PHE A 970 4.65 -20.70 38.40
C PHE A 970 5.50 -19.80 39.30
N ARG A 971 6.82 -19.81 39.07
CA ARG A 971 7.83 -19.10 39.87
C ARG A 971 8.58 -18.07 39.03
N THR A 972 8.65 -16.84 39.52
CA THR A 972 9.37 -15.72 38.86
C THR A 972 10.45 -15.13 39.76
N VAL A 973 11.56 -14.68 39.17
CA VAL A 973 12.67 -14.02 39.90
C VAL A 973 12.48 -12.50 39.94
N SER A 974 13.06 -11.83 40.93
CA SER A 974 13.19 -10.36 40.91
C SER A 974 14.26 -9.92 39.91
N ALA A 975 13.96 -8.89 39.10
CA ALA A 975 14.85 -8.35 38.06
C ALA A 975 16.19 -7.75 38.57
N SER A 976 16.39 -7.70 39.89
CA SER A 976 17.60 -7.20 40.56
C SER A 976 18.44 -8.30 41.23
N GLY A 977 18.11 -9.58 41.05
CA GLY A 977 18.89 -10.72 41.55
C GLY A 977 19.05 -10.82 43.07
N THR A 978 18.30 -10.02 43.84
CA THR A 978 18.52 -9.79 45.28
C THR A 978 17.27 -9.91 46.14
N GLY A 979 16.10 -10.19 45.55
CA GLY A 979 14.82 -10.37 46.26
C GLY A 979 14.23 -11.79 46.13
N ASP A 980 13.40 -12.15 47.10
CA ASP A 980 12.73 -13.46 47.24
C ASP A 980 12.04 -13.95 45.96
N ASP A 981 12.01 -15.27 45.77
CA ASP A 981 11.22 -15.94 44.73
C ASP A 981 9.71 -15.66 44.89
N TRP A 982 9.06 -15.31 43.79
CA TRP A 982 7.60 -15.10 43.78
C TRP A 982 6.89 -16.33 43.23
N TYR A 983 5.88 -16.80 43.95
CA TYR A 983 5.05 -17.94 43.55
C TYR A 983 3.62 -17.48 43.30
N TRP A 984 3.13 -17.75 42.10
CA TRP A 984 1.84 -17.29 41.60
C TRP A 984 0.89 -18.46 41.39
N ASP A 985 -0.30 -18.43 42.01
CA ASP A 985 -1.32 -19.47 41.86
C ASP A 985 -2.44 -19.05 40.91
N LEU A 986 -2.80 -19.95 39.99
CA LEU A 986 -3.99 -19.89 39.14
C LEU A 986 -4.95 -21.04 39.52
N PRO A 987 -5.98 -20.80 40.35
CA PRO A 987 -6.84 -21.85 40.88
C PRO A 987 -7.88 -22.36 39.88
N VAL A 988 -7.96 -23.69 39.74
CA VAL A 988 -8.87 -24.42 38.86
C VAL A 988 -9.73 -25.40 39.68
N PRO A 989 -11.05 -25.18 39.81
CA PRO A 989 -11.91 -26.06 40.59
C PRO A 989 -12.19 -27.39 39.86
N LEU A 990 -11.95 -28.52 40.53
CA LEU A 990 -12.16 -29.88 40.02
C LEU A 990 -13.64 -30.28 40.03
N THR A 991 -14.43 -29.55 39.23
CA THR A 991 -15.87 -29.73 39.03
C THR A 991 -16.25 -29.62 37.55
N GLY A 992 -17.43 -30.13 37.19
CA GLY A 992 -17.99 -30.05 35.84
C GLY A 992 -17.59 -31.23 34.95
N SER A 993 -17.52 -30.99 33.64
CA SER A 993 -17.05 -31.96 32.64
C SER A 993 -15.66 -31.58 32.12
N ALA A 994 -15.00 -32.53 31.47
CA ALA A 994 -13.69 -32.33 30.85
C ALA A 994 -13.69 -31.17 29.85
N ARG A 995 -12.67 -30.32 29.91
CA ARG A 995 -12.57 -29.07 29.15
C ARG A 995 -11.15 -28.53 29.14
N THR A 996 -10.80 -27.75 28.12
CA THR A 996 -9.67 -26.81 28.20
C THR A 996 -10.01 -25.69 29.18
N VAL A 997 -9.10 -25.44 30.10
CA VAL A 997 -9.12 -24.31 31.03
C VAL A 997 -8.02 -23.35 30.58
N ARG A 998 -8.34 -22.06 30.48
CA ARG A 998 -7.36 -20.98 30.29
C ARG A 998 -7.33 -20.15 31.55
N ALA A 999 -6.14 -19.79 31.99
CA ALA A 999 -5.91 -19.06 33.22
C ALA A 999 -4.93 -17.92 32.91
N ALA A 1000 -5.47 -16.70 32.80
CA ALA A 1000 -4.70 -15.51 32.42
C ALA A 1000 -3.75 -15.11 33.54
N PHE A 1001 -2.56 -14.58 33.22
CA PHE A 1001 -1.64 -14.09 34.26
C PHE A 1001 -2.25 -12.93 35.08
N ALA A 1002 -3.19 -12.19 34.50
CA ALA A 1002 -3.99 -11.17 35.19
C ALA A 1002 -4.89 -11.71 36.32
N ASP A 1003 -5.18 -13.02 36.34
CA ASP A 1003 -5.94 -13.68 37.41
C ASP A 1003 -5.04 -14.32 38.48
N ALA A 1004 -3.71 -14.35 38.28
CA ALA A 1004 -2.78 -15.02 39.16
C ALA A 1004 -2.66 -14.36 40.54
N VAL A 1005 -2.56 -15.16 41.59
CA VAL A 1005 -2.50 -14.70 42.98
C VAL A 1005 -1.11 -14.93 43.56
N ALA A 1006 -0.48 -13.88 44.09
CA ALA A 1006 0.76 -14.01 44.86
C ALA A 1006 0.53 -14.87 46.12
N THR A 1007 1.33 -15.92 46.31
CA THR A 1007 1.24 -16.82 47.49
C THR A 1007 2.52 -16.88 48.32
N TRP A 1008 3.64 -16.47 47.75
CA TRP A 1008 4.91 -16.25 48.43
C TRP A 1008 5.68 -15.14 47.69
N PRO A 1009 6.45 -14.26 48.37
CA PRO A 1009 6.76 -14.25 49.80
C PRO A 1009 5.57 -13.91 50.73
N ALA A 1010 5.65 -14.38 51.97
CA ALA A 1010 4.55 -14.25 52.94
C ALA A 1010 4.29 -12.80 53.39
N GLY A 1011 3.01 -12.42 53.48
CA GLY A 1011 2.57 -11.10 53.91
C GLY A 1011 2.24 -10.12 52.78
N ILE A 1012 2.37 -10.55 51.52
CA ILE A 1012 1.93 -9.81 50.34
C ILE A 1012 0.40 -9.91 50.17
N ASP A 1013 -0.21 -8.87 49.58
CA ASP A 1013 -1.63 -8.83 49.27
C ASP A 1013 -1.97 -9.87 48.17
N PRO A 1014 -2.90 -10.82 48.39
CA PRO A 1014 -3.37 -11.75 47.35
C PRO A 1014 -4.00 -11.08 46.12
N ALA A 1015 -4.32 -9.79 46.17
CA ALA A 1015 -4.70 -8.99 45.00
C ALA A 1015 -3.52 -8.58 44.11
N THR A 1016 -2.27 -8.79 44.55
CA THR A 1016 -1.07 -8.53 43.74
C THR A 1016 -1.07 -9.45 42.51
N ARG A 1017 -0.68 -8.88 41.37
CA ARG A 1017 -0.58 -9.56 40.06
C ARG A 1017 0.86 -9.57 39.56
N PRO A 1018 1.26 -10.59 38.78
CA PRO A 1018 2.57 -10.61 38.15
C PRO A 1018 2.67 -9.44 37.17
N THR A 1019 3.74 -8.67 37.27
CA THR A 1019 4.10 -7.63 36.28
C THR A 1019 4.75 -8.28 35.06
N ARG A 1020 4.73 -7.61 33.89
CA ARG A 1020 5.48 -8.06 32.70
C ARG A 1020 6.97 -8.31 33.02
N ALA A 1021 7.58 -7.47 33.85
CA ALA A 1021 8.96 -7.64 34.31
C ALA A 1021 9.19 -8.89 35.21
N GLN A 1022 8.16 -9.40 35.88
CA GLN A 1022 8.23 -10.68 36.59
C GLN A 1022 7.99 -11.86 35.65
N LEU A 1023 7.07 -11.74 34.69
CA LEU A 1023 6.85 -12.74 33.65
C LEU A 1023 8.06 -12.88 32.69
N ALA A 1024 8.92 -11.86 32.60
CA ALA A 1024 10.14 -11.88 31.77
C ALA A 1024 11.19 -12.93 32.22
N LYS A 1025 11.01 -13.55 33.39
CA LYS A 1025 11.92 -14.60 33.89
C LYS A 1025 11.19 -15.64 34.73
N VAL A 1026 10.56 -16.59 34.06
CA VAL A 1026 9.83 -17.71 34.67
C VAL A 1026 10.75 -18.94 34.73
N ASN A 1027 11.01 -19.38 35.96
CA ASN A 1027 11.99 -20.42 36.22
C ASN A 1027 11.39 -21.83 36.30
N GLU A 1028 10.11 -21.94 36.69
CA GLU A 1028 9.52 -23.19 37.16
C GLU A 1028 7.99 -23.18 36.99
N VAL A 1029 7.42 -24.30 36.54
CA VAL A 1029 5.98 -24.60 36.51
C VAL A 1029 5.68 -25.69 37.52
N ILE A 1030 4.62 -25.51 38.31
CA ILE A 1030 4.24 -26.37 39.43
C ILE A 1030 2.75 -26.72 39.31
N LEU A 1031 2.43 -28.01 39.24
CA LEU A 1031 1.06 -28.50 39.37
C LEU A 1031 0.79 -28.80 40.84
N MET A 1032 -0.12 -28.08 41.48
CA MET A 1032 -0.40 -28.26 42.92
C MET A 1032 -1.88 -28.59 43.16
N ALA A 1033 -2.16 -29.73 43.78
CA ALA A 1033 -3.50 -30.07 44.28
C ALA A 1033 -3.61 -29.77 45.78
N THR A 1034 -4.70 -29.14 46.22
CA THR A 1034 -4.86 -28.68 47.61
C THR A 1034 -6.22 -29.09 48.19
N GLN A 1035 -6.25 -29.50 49.45
CA GLN A 1035 -7.47 -29.77 50.21
C GLN A 1035 -8.17 -28.46 50.63
N ALA A 1036 -8.83 -27.79 49.67
CA ALA A 1036 -9.47 -26.50 49.87
C ALA A 1036 -10.67 -26.56 50.86
N ASP A 1037 -11.36 -27.69 50.93
CA ASP A 1037 -12.42 -27.94 51.94
C ASP A 1037 -12.22 -29.33 52.59
N PRO A 1038 -12.02 -29.39 53.93
CA PRO A 1038 -11.93 -30.65 54.68
C PRO A 1038 -13.20 -31.52 54.64
N ALA A 1039 -14.34 -30.97 54.24
CA ALA A 1039 -15.60 -31.72 54.08
C ALA A 1039 -15.70 -32.45 52.72
N LEU A 1040 -14.85 -32.11 51.76
CA LEU A 1040 -14.78 -32.76 50.45
C LEU A 1040 -13.85 -34.00 50.49
N PRO A 1041 -13.94 -34.93 49.50
CA PRO A 1041 -13.17 -36.15 49.52
C PRO A 1041 -11.65 -35.89 49.65
N PRO A 1042 -10.95 -36.53 50.62
CA PRO A 1042 -9.52 -36.34 50.82
C PRO A 1042 -8.68 -37.12 49.81
N THR A 1043 -9.27 -38.02 49.04
CA THR A 1043 -8.59 -38.81 48.00
C THR A 1043 -9.28 -38.69 46.65
N GLY A 1044 -8.52 -38.77 45.57
CA GLY A 1044 -9.05 -38.71 44.21
C GLY A 1044 -7.95 -38.74 43.14
N THR A 1045 -8.38 -38.76 41.86
CA THR A 1045 -7.47 -38.69 40.70
C THR A 1045 -8.16 -37.90 39.60
N PHE A 1046 -7.52 -36.85 39.08
CA PHE A 1046 -7.95 -36.11 37.89
C PHE A 1046 -6.95 -36.29 36.75
N TYR A 1047 -7.29 -35.86 35.55
CA TYR A 1047 -6.40 -35.97 34.38
C TYR A 1047 -6.12 -34.58 33.78
N LEU A 1048 -4.89 -34.39 33.31
CA LEU A 1048 -4.38 -33.20 32.63
C LEU A 1048 -3.80 -33.59 31.27
N ASP A 1049 -4.08 -32.81 30.23
CA ASP A 1049 -3.45 -32.93 28.91
C ASP A 1049 -3.23 -31.53 28.29
N ASP A 1050 -2.51 -31.44 27.17
CA ASP A 1050 -2.32 -30.20 26.39
C ASP A 1050 -1.96 -28.96 27.24
N LEU A 1051 -0.84 -29.00 27.98
CA LEU A 1051 -0.38 -27.87 28.80
C LEU A 1051 0.44 -26.90 27.93
N GLU A 1052 -0.04 -25.68 27.78
CA GLU A 1052 0.51 -24.68 26.86
C GLU A 1052 0.55 -23.29 27.54
N VAL A 1053 1.51 -22.44 27.19
CA VAL A 1053 1.56 -21.01 27.56
C VAL A 1053 1.57 -20.19 26.28
N GLY A 1054 0.94 -19.02 26.27
CA GLY A 1054 0.93 -18.22 25.04
C GLY A 1054 -0.02 -17.05 25.04
N ASP A 1055 -0.01 -16.36 23.91
CA ASP A 1055 -1.07 -15.43 23.54
C ASP A 1055 -2.35 -16.20 23.26
N PHE A 1056 -3.32 -16.01 24.14
CA PHE A 1056 -4.69 -16.25 23.76
C PHE A 1056 -5.15 -15.06 22.91
N PRO A 1057 -5.95 -15.27 21.85
CA PRO A 1057 -6.63 -14.14 21.26
C PRO A 1057 -7.46 -13.48 22.36
N ALA A 1058 -7.12 -12.22 22.68
CA ALA A 1058 -7.85 -11.40 23.62
C ALA A 1058 -9.34 -11.57 23.31
N GLN A 1059 -10.15 -11.99 24.30
CA GLN A 1059 -11.55 -12.30 24.04
C GLN A 1059 -12.18 -11.08 23.36
N PRO A 1060 -12.58 -11.23 22.08
CA PRO A 1060 -12.70 -10.08 21.19
C PRO A 1060 -13.76 -9.17 21.76
N THR A 1061 -13.38 -7.91 22.03
CA THR A 1061 -14.03 -7.05 23.03
C THR A 1061 -15.54 -7.16 22.90
N GLU A 1062 -16.20 -7.70 23.92
CA GLU A 1062 -17.55 -8.23 23.77
C GLU A 1062 -18.53 -7.13 23.30
N VAL A 1063 -18.80 -7.08 21.99
CA VAL A 1063 -19.64 -6.06 21.35
C VAL A 1063 -21.08 -6.53 21.42
N ALA A 1064 -21.88 -5.84 22.24
CA ALA A 1064 -23.31 -6.09 22.34
C ALA A 1064 -23.97 -5.92 20.95
N PRO A 1065 -24.99 -6.74 20.58
CA PRO A 1065 -25.44 -6.80 19.21
C PRO A 1065 -26.09 -5.48 18.76
N ALA A 1066 -25.85 -5.03 17.53
CA ALA A 1066 -26.47 -3.83 16.97
C ALA A 1066 -27.18 -4.15 15.65
N VAL A 1067 -28.48 -3.85 15.56
CA VAL A 1067 -29.31 -4.26 14.42
C VAL A 1067 -29.01 -3.40 13.19
N THR A 1068 -28.25 -3.98 12.25
CA THR A 1068 -27.87 -3.36 10.97
C THR A 1068 -29.00 -3.40 9.95
N THR A 1069 -29.76 -4.51 9.88
CA THR A 1069 -30.87 -4.68 8.92
C THR A 1069 -32.19 -4.91 9.63
N GLN A 1070 -33.14 -3.99 9.43
CA GLN A 1070 -34.49 -4.05 10.02
C GLN A 1070 -35.46 -4.88 9.15
N PRO A 1071 -36.35 -5.71 9.74
CA PRO A 1071 -37.32 -6.47 8.96
C PRO A 1071 -38.45 -5.57 8.43
N THR A 1072 -38.83 -5.79 7.18
CA THR A 1072 -39.87 -5.00 6.48
C THR A 1072 -41.26 -5.64 6.59
N ALA A 1073 -42.30 -4.81 6.45
CA ALA A 1073 -43.69 -5.28 6.53
C ALA A 1073 -44.12 -6.04 5.26
N VAL A 1074 -44.85 -7.16 5.42
CA VAL A 1074 -45.23 -8.04 4.30
C VAL A 1074 -46.73 -8.29 4.21
N THR A 1075 -47.21 -8.56 3.00
CA THR A 1075 -48.61 -8.90 2.72
C THR A 1075 -48.72 -10.21 1.96
N GLY A 1076 -49.61 -11.11 2.37
CA GLY A 1076 -49.81 -12.39 1.67
C GLY A 1076 -51.13 -13.11 1.96
N LYS A 1077 -51.42 -14.17 1.21
CA LYS A 1077 -52.69 -14.93 1.31
C LYS A 1077 -52.59 -16.02 2.39
N ILE A 1078 -53.70 -16.37 3.01
CA ILE A 1078 -53.72 -17.50 3.97
C ILE A 1078 -53.22 -18.78 3.29
N GLY A 1079 -52.25 -19.44 3.92
CA GLY A 1079 -51.65 -20.69 3.45
C GLY A 1079 -50.45 -20.52 2.52
N THR A 1080 -50.13 -19.30 2.07
CA THR A 1080 -48.85 -18.99 1.42
C THR A 1080 -47.77 -18.72 2.47
N THR A 1081 -46.52 -18.82 2.04
CA THR A 1081 -45.35 -18.46 2.84
C THR A 1081 -44.95 -17.02 2.55
N VAL A 1082 -44.42 -16.32 3.56
CA VAL A 1082 -43.78 -15.01 3.45
C VAL A 1082 -42.45 -15.05 4.19
N THR A 1083 -41.53 -14.15 3.82
CA THR A 1083 -40.16 -14.13 4.33
C THR A 1083 -39.87 -12.78 4.98
N PHE A 1084 -39.09 -12.79 6.06
CA PHE A 1084 -38.50 -11.60 6.68
C PHE A 1084 -37.00 -11.82 6.82
N THR A 1085 -36.21 -10.79 6.55
CA THR A 1085 -34.78 -10.75 6.82
C THR A 1085 -34.50 -9.75 7.94
N ALA A 1086 -33.52 -10.05 8.77
CA ALA A 1086 -32.95 -9.12 9.73
C ALA A 1086 -31.50 -9.53 10.03
N GLN A 1087 -30.63 -8.56 10.28
CA GLN A 1087 -29.22 -8.78 10.62
C GLN A 1087 -28.81 -7.86 11.77
N ALA A 1088 -27.76 -8.25 12.47
CA ALA A 1088 -27.09 -7.44 13.47
C ALA A 1088 -25.59 -7.71 13.43
N SER A 1089 -24.79 -6.67 13.65
CA SER A 1089 -23.40 -6.82 14.10
C SER A 1089 -23.38 -7.24 15.58
N GLY A 1090 -22.20 -7.59 16.08
CA GLY A 1090 -21.97 -8.02 17.46
C GLY A 1090 -20.88 -9.09 17.51
N LEU A 1091 -20.14 -9.12 18.62
CA LEU A 1091 -18.93 -9.93 18.76
C LEU A 1091 -18.94 -10.59 20.16
N PRO A 1092 -18.92 -11.93 20.27
CA PRO A 1092 -19.11 -12.94 19.22
C PRO A 1092 -20.39 -12.76 18.40
N ALA A 1093 -20.43 -13.33 17.19
CA ALA A 1093 -21.55 -13.21 16.27
C ALA A 1093 -22.90 -13.60 16.93
N PRO A 1094 -23.93 -12.74 16.92
CA PRO A 1094 -25.11 -12.96 17.74
C PRO A 1094 -26.03 -14.05 17.19
N THR A 1095 -26.43 -14.97 18.08
CA THR A 1095 -27.54 -15.87 17.82
C THR A 1095 -28.83 -15.07 17.64
N VAL A 1096 -29.71 -15.51 16.74
CA VAL A 1096 -31.00 -14.85 16.50
C VAL A 1096 -32.16 -15.72 16.96
N GLN A 1097 -33.20 -15.10 17.52
CA GLN A 1097 -34.48 -15.74 17.83
C GLN A 1097 -35.63 -14.83 17.42
N TRP A 1098 -36.39 -15.26 16.41
CA TRP A 1098 -37.57 -14.51 15.97
C TRP A 1098 -38.72 -14.59 16.96
N GLN A 1099 -39.45 -13.50 17.13
CA GLN A 1099 -40.60 -13.38 18.01
C GLN A 1099 -41.81 -12.85 17.25
N PHE A 1100 -43.00 -13.35 17.57
CA PHE A 1100 -44.28 -12.86 17.06
C PHE A 1100 -45.11 -12.18 18.16
N ARG A 1101 -45.79 -11.09 17.81
CA ARG A 1101 -46.77 -10.39 18.64
C ARG A 1101 -48.08 -10.29 17.87
N SER A 1102 -49.14 -10.87 18.42
CA SER A 1102 -50.49 -10.77 17.82
C SER A 1102 -51.01 -9.34 17.90
N LYS A 1103 -51.90 -8.95 16.98
CA LYS A 1103 -52.49 -7.62 16.92
C LYS A 1103 -53.09 -7.20 18.28
N GLY A 1104 -52.56 -6.14 18.88
CA GLY A 1104 -53.02 -5.60 20.16
C GLY A 1104 -52.59 -6.40 21.41
N ALA A 1105 -51.73 -7.41 21.28
CA ALA A 1105 -51.11 -8.06 22.42
C ALA A 1105 -49.95 -7.21 22.97
N ALA A 1106 -49.78 -7.19 24.30
CA ALA A 1106 -48.68 -6.44 24.93
C ALA A 1106 -47.32 -7.15 24.79
N SER A 1107 -47.29 -8.48 24.90
CA SER A 1107 -46.05 -9.28 24.93
C SER A 1107 -45.71 -9.95 23.60
N TRP A 1108 -44.41 -10.07 23.37
CA TRP A 1108 -43.81 -10.88 22.30
C TRP A 1108 -43.66 -12.35 22.74
N ARG A 1109 -43.72 -13.28 21.79
CA ARG A 1109 -43.51 -14.72 22.03
C ARG A 1109 -42.52 -15.30 21.01
N PRO A 1110 -41.55 -16.14 21.40
CA PRO A 1110 -40.63 -16.76 20.45
C PRO A 1110 -41.37 -17.67 19.46
N ILE A 1111 -40.88 -17.69 18.23
CA ILE A 1111 -41.27 -18.64 17.19
C ILE A 1111 -40.30 -19.82 17.29
N ALA A 1112 -40.78 -20.99 17.71
CA ALA A 1112 -39.93 -22.14 17.98
C ALA A 1112 -39.12 -22.56 16.74
N GLY A 1113 -37.80 -22.72 16.90
CA GLY A 1113 -36.86 -23.10 15.83
C GLY A 1113 -36.55 -22.00 14.80
N ALA A 1114 -37.06 -20.78 14.98
CA ALA A 1114 -36.75 -19.66 14.08
C ALA A 1114 -35.47 -18.93 14.52
N THR A 1115 -34.33 -19.56 14.22
CA THR A 1115 -32.98 -19.11 14.64
C THR A 1115 -32.03 -18.76 13.50
N SER A 1116 -32.57 -18.48 12.31
CA SER A 1116 -31.83 -17.93 11.16
C SER A 1116 -32.11 -16.43 11.01
N THR A 1117 -31.19 -15.67 10.41
CA THR A 1117 -31.38 -14.27 9.98
C THR A 1117 -32.56 -14.09 9.02
N THR A 1118 -33.05 -15.19 8.43
CA THR A 1118 -34.26 -15.24 7.60
C THR A 1118 -35.39 -16.03 8.25
N LEU A 1119 -36.51 -15.38 8.58
CA LEU A 1119 -37.74 -16.04 9.03
C LEU A 1119 -38.66 -16.35 7.85
N THR A 1120 -38.90 -17.63 7.63
CA THR A 1120 -39.88 -18.14 6.66
C THR A 1120 -41.18 -18.53 7.39
N LEU A 1121 -42.27 -17.79 7.20
CA LEU A 1121 -43.54 -17.98 7.94
C LEU A 1121 -44.73 -18.27 7.02
N ARG A 1122 -45.44 -19.39 7.28
CA ARG A 1122 -46.70 -19.71 6.59
C ARG A 1122 -47.88 -18.92 7.19
N LEU A 1123 -48.56 -18.11 6.38
CA LEU A 1123 -49.60 -17.20 6.85
C LEU A 1123 -50.88 -17.91 7.30
N ALA A 1124 -51.33 -17.58 8.52
CA ALA A 1124 -52.58 -18.02 9.10
C ALA A 1124 -53.46 -16.83 9.49
N LYS A 1125 -54.75 -17.08 9.78
CA LYS A 1125 -55.73 -16.05 10.17
C LYS A 1125 -55.32 -15.21 11.39
N ALA A 1126 -54.49 -15.77 12.27
CA ALA A 1126 -54.01 -15.14 13.49
C ALA A 1126 -52.87 -14.13 13.25
N HIS A 1127 -52.27 -14.12 12.04
CA HIS A 1127 -51.16 -13.22 11.71
C HIS A 1127 -51.65 -11.84 11.21
N ASP A 1128 -52.93 -11.65 10.88
CA ASP A 1128 -53.45 -10.39 10.30
C ASP A 1128 -53.33 -9.21 11.27
N GLY A 1129 -52.45 -8.26 10.94
CA GLY A 1129 -52.07 -7.11 11.75
C GLY A 1129 -51.25 -7.46 13.00
N GLY A 1130 -50.67 -8.65 13.08
CA GLY A 1130 -49.60 -8.95 14.04
C GLY A 1130 -48.25 -8.39 13.57
N GLN A 1131 -47.23 -8.52 14.40
CA GLN A 1131 -45.86 -8.11 14.08
C GLN A 1131 -44.86 -9.24 14.36
N VAL A 1132 -43.77 -9.30 13.60
CA VAL A 1132 -42.57 -10.09 13.93
C VAL A 1132 -41.37 -9.19 14.19
N ARG A 1133 -40.42 -9.67 14.99
CA ARG A 1133 -39.09 -9.07 15.15
C ARG A 1133 -38.05 -10.17 15.34
N ALA A 1134 -36.83 -9.95 14.88
CA ALA A 1134 -35.65 -10.68 15.31
C ALA A 1134 -35.12 -10.11 16.64
N VAL A 1135 -34.64 -10.98 17.52
CA VAL A 1135 -33.85 -10.62 18.71
C VAL A 1135 -32.49 -11.30 18.58
N PHE A 1136 -31.43 -10.52 18.67
CA PHE A 1136 -30.04 -10.92 18.51
C PHE A 1136 -29.35 -10.93 19.87
N THR A 1137 -28.68 -12.02 20.22
CA THR A 1137 -28.07 -12.26 21.53
C THR A 1137 -26.70 -12.93 21.36
N ASN A 1138 -25.69 -12.34 21.96
CA ASN A 1138 -24.40 -12.95 22.25
C ASN A 1138 -24.13 -12.84 23.76
N VAL A 1139 -22.91 -13.18 24.20
CA VAL A 1139 -22.46 -13.04 25.60
C VAL A 1139 -22.47 -11.58 26.06
N ALA A 1140 -22.09 -10.65 25.18
CA ALA A 1140 -21.99 -9.22 25.45
C ALA A 1140 -23.34 -8.52 25.72
N GLY A 1141 -24.44 -9.02 25.15
CA GLY A 1141 -25.73 -8.38 25.32
C GLY A 1141 -26.82 -8.87 24.37
N THR A 1142 -27.85 -8.03 24.18
CA THR A 1142 -28.99 -8.37 23.33
C THR A 1142 -29.62 -7.12 22.72
N ALA A 1143 -29.89 -7.16 21.41
CA ALA A 1143 -30.68 -6.15 20.71
C ALA A 1143 -31.89 -6.76 20.00
N ALA A 1144 -32.98 -6.00 19.96
CA ALA A 1144 -34.21 -6.39 19.30
C ALA A 1144 -34.52 -5.44 18.15
N SER A 1145 -34.74 -6.00 16.96
CA SER A 1145 -35.20 -5.25 15.79
C SER A 1145 -36.60 -4.66 16.00
N SER A 1146 -36.93 -3.69 15.15
CA SER A 1146 -38.26 -3.10 15.05
C SER A 1146 -39.32 -4.12 14.59
N GLY A 1147 -40.59 -3.83 14.86
CA GLY A 1147 -41.69 -4.76 14.63
C GLY A 1147 -42.28 -4.70 13.21
N ALA A 1148 -41.84 -5.57 12.31
CA ALA A 1148 -42.40 -5.74 10.97
C ALA A 1148 -43.86 -6.20 11.01
N THR A 1149 -44.77 -5.50 10.32
CA THR A 1149 -46.21 -5.82 10.34
C THR A 1149 -46.58 -6.87 9.28
N LEU A 1150 -47.45 -7.81 9.65
CA LEU A 1150 -47.99 -8.84 8.77
C LEU A 1150 -49.43 -8.50 8.37
N THR A 1151 -49.71 -8.44 7.07
CA THR A 1151 -51.07 -8.22 6.55
C THR A 1151 -51.56 -9.43 5.78
N VAL A 1152 -52.74 -9.94 6.13
CA VAL A 1152 -53.34 -11.08 5.42
C VAL A 1152 -54.31 -10.58 4.36
N THR A 1153 -54.03 -10.91 3.09
CA THR A 1153 -54.87 -10.54 1.95
C THR A 1153 -56.30 -11.03 2.16
N ARG A 1154 -57.23 -10.07 2.22
CA ARG A 1154 -58.65 -10.33 2.40
C ARG A 1154 -59.26 -10.89 1.11
N THR A 1155 -60.16 -11.85 1.25
CA THR A 1155 -60.74 -12.61 0.13
C THR A 1155 -62.24 -12.75 0.26
N LYS A 1156 -62.96 -12.47 -0.84
CA LYS A 1156 -64.41 -12.67 -0.94
C LYS A 1156 -64.80 -14.14 -0.73
N PRO A 1157 -66.03 -14.44 -0.27
CA PRO A 1157 -66.41 -15.81 0.04
C PRO A 1157 -66.53 -16.66 -1.23
N ARG A 1158 -66.08 -17.93 -1.17
CA ARG A 1158 -66.19 -18.91 -2.25
C ARG A 1158 -66.81 -20.20 -1.72
N ILE A 1159 -67.92 -20.65 -2.32
CA ILE A 1159 -68.53 -21.94 -1.97
C ILE A 1159 -67.69 -23.07 -2.58
N THR A 1160 -67.19 -23.97 -1.73
CA THR A 1160 -66.40 -25.16 -2.10
C THR A 1160 -67.25 -26.43 -2.14
N ALA A 1161 -68.35 -26.50 -1.40
CA ALA A 1161 -69.33 -27.57 -1.51
C ALA A 1161 -70.76 -27.02 -1.49
N GLN A 1162 -71.52 -27.30 -2.54
CA GLN A 1162 -72.90 -26.85 -2.72
C GLN A 1162 -73.89 -27.71 -1.91
N PRO A 1163 -75.02 -27.15 -1.44
CA PRO A 1163 -76.05 -27.92 -0.77
C PRO A 1163 -76.74 -28.88 -1.73
N ARG A 1164 -76.86 -30.14 -1.31
CA ARG A 1164 -77.49 -31.21 -2.10
C ARG A 1164 -78.99 -31.28 -1.85
N SER A 1165 -79.75 -31.64 -2.88
CA SER A 1165 -81.18 -31.97 -2.73
C SER A 1165 -81.36 -33.24 -1.88
N LEU A 1166 -82.44 -33.31 -1.11
CA LEU A 1166 -82.68 -34.40 -0.14
C LEU A 1166 -84.10 -34.96 -0.24
N THR A 1167 -84.24 -36.28 -0.08
CA THR A 1167 -85.52 -36.97 0.04
C THR A 1167 -85.67 -37.54 1.45
N VAL A 1168 -86.69 -37.12 2.19
CA VAL A 1168 -86.95 -37.61 3.57
C VAL A 1168 -88.41 -38.04 3.76
N ALA A 1169 -88.65 -38.90 4.74
CA ALA A 1169 -90.01 -39.20 5.18
C ALA A 1169 -90.59 -38.04 6.02
N ARG A 1170 -91.91 -37.87 6.02
CA ARG A 1170 -92.62 -36.93 6.92
C ARG A 1170 -92.12 -37.03 8.37
N TYR A 1171 -92.04 -35.87 9.04
CA TYR A 1171 -91.55 -35.67 10.40
C TYR A 1171 -90.07 -36.00 10.66
N ARG A 1172 -89.34 -36.61 9.71
CA ARG A 1172 -87.88 -36.80 9.81
C ARG A 1172 -87.15 -35.51 9.44
N ALA A 1173 -85.96 -35.32 10.01
CA ALA A 1173 -85.14 -34.14 9.74
C ALA A 1173 -84.39 -34.28 8.41
N ALA A 1174 -84.39 -33.20 7.61
CA ALA A 1174 -83.52 -33.03 6.45
C ALA A 1174 -82.50 -31.92 6.77
N THR A 1175 -81.21 -32.21 6.63
CA THR A 1175 -80.12 -31.26 6.93
C THR A 1175 -79.35 -30.90 5.66
N PHE A 1176 -79.62 -29.73 5.11
CA PHE A 1176 -78.83 -29.13 4.04
C PHE A 1176 -77.51 -28.62 4.62
N ARG A 1177 -76.40 -28.79 3.90
CA ARG A 1177 -75.05 -28.36 4.31
C ARG A 1177 -74.37 -27.61 3.17
N VAL A 1178 -73.62 -26.57 3.49
CA VAL A 1178 -72.75 -25.83 2.55
C VAL A 1178 -71.35 -25.76 3.14
N THR A 1179 -70.32 -25.79 2.29
CA THR A 1179 -68.94 -25.46 2.69
C THR A 1179 -68.50 -24.25 1.89
N ALA A 1180 -67.93 -23.25 2.57
CA ALA A 1180 -67.40 -22.05 1.93
C ALA A 1180 -66.10 -21.58 2.60
N THR A 1181 -65.19 -21.02 1.81
CA THR A 1181 -63.95 -20.38 2.24
C THR A 1181 -64.05 -18.86 2.07
N GLY A 1182 -63.10 -18.11 2.63
CA GLY A 1182 -63.03 -16.64 2.57
C GLY A 1182 -62.38 -16.05 3.84
N TYR A 1183 -61.84 -14.83 3.73
CA TYR A 1183 -61.26 -14.09 4.85
C TYR A 1183 -61.60 -12.59 4.80
N PRO A 1184 -62.15 -11.97 5.87
CA PRO A 1184 -62.58 -12.58 7.13
C PRO A 1184 -63.60 -13.71 6.97
N ALA A 1185 -63.77 -14.53 8.02
CA ALA A 1185 -64.62 -15.72 7.95
C ALA A 1185 -66.07 -15.34 7.55
N PRO A 1186 -66.68 -16.02 6.56
CA PRO A 1186 -67.98 -15.63 6.07
C PRO A 1186 -69.13 -16.05 6.99
N THR A 1187 -70.15 -15.20 7.02
CA THR A 1187 -71.45 -15.46 7.63
C THR A 1187 -72.40 -16.09 6.62
N TYR A 1188 -73.39 -16.85 7.10
CA TYR A 1188 -74.38 -17.52 6.27
C TYR A 1188 -75.77 -16.94 6.53
N GLN A 1189 -76.64 -16.95 5.53
CA GLN A 1189 -78.07 -16.75 5.71
C GLN A 1189 -78.84 -17.62 4.71
N TRP A 1190 -79.64 -18.55 5.23
CA TRP A 1190 -80.48 -19.40 4.39
C TRP A 1190 -81.76 -18.70 3.96
N PHE A 1191 -82.20 -19.03 2.75
CA PHE A 1191 -83.45 -18.60 2.15
C PHE A 1191 -84.22 -19.84 1.66
N ARG A 1192 -85.54 -19.80 1.79
CA ARG A 1192 -86.45 -20.83 1.27
C ARG A 1192 -87.36 -20.23 0.21
N LYS A 1193 -87.76 -21.04 -0.77
CA LYS A 1193 -88.75 -20.74 -1.79
C LYS A 1193 -89.74 -21.90 -1.83
N ALA A 1194 -90.95 -21.66 -1.35
CA ALA A 1194 -92.01 -22.66 -1.28
C ALA A 1194 -92.43 -23.13 -2.68
N PRO A 1195 -93.00 -24.35 -2.82
CA PRO A 1195 -93.54 -24.81 -4.10
C PRO A 1195 -94.54 -23.80 -4.67
N GLY A 1196 -94.42 -23.48 -5.96
CA GLY A 1196 -95.29 -22.51 -6.65
C GLY A 1196 -95.03 -21.02 -6.34
N SER A 1197 -94.23 -20.67 -5.32
CA SER A 1197 -93.88 -19.27 -5.05
C SER A 1197 -92.85 -18.73 -6.04
N ALA A 1198 -92.91 -17.44 -6.36
CA ALA A 1198 -91.88 -16.73 -7.13
C ALA A 1198 -90.73 -16.19 -6.25
N ALA A 1199 -91.00 -15.85 -4.99
CA ALA A 1199 -90.06 -15.15 -4.11
C ALA A 1199 -89.20 -16.08 -3.24
N TRP A 1200 -88.00 -15.60 -2.90
CA TRP A 1200 -87.13 -16.20 -1.88
C TRP A 1200 -87.33 -15.49 -0.54
N VAL A 1201 -87.67 -16.23 0.51
CA VAL A 1201 -87.92 -15.70 1.85
C VAL A 1201 -86.80 -16.09 2.80
N LYS A 1202 -86.29 -15.13 3.58
CA LYS A 1202 -85.26 -15.37 4.62
C LYS A 1202 -85.77 -16.40 5.63
N VAL A 1203 -84.95 -17.40 5.95
CA VAL A 1203 -85.23 -18.32 7.06
C VAL A 1203 -84.66 -17.69 8.33
N THR A 1204 -85.51 -17.07 9.15
CA THR A 1204 -85.10 -16.39 10.39
C THR A 1204 -84.27 -17.31 11.28
N GLY A 1205 -83.14 -16.80 11.79
CA GLY A 1205 -82.21 -17.56 12.65
C GLY A 1205 -81.33 -18.59 11.94
N ALA A 1206 -81.54 -18.89 10.65
CA ALA A 1206 -80.73 -19.87 9.93
C ALA A 1206 -79.43 -19.23 9.40
N THR A 1207 -78.45 -19.08 10.29
CA THR A 1207 -77.15 -18.40 10.02
C THR A 1207 -75.92 -19.33 10.05
N SER A 1208 -76.14 -20.64 10.20
CA SER A 1208 -75.07 -21.65 10.21
C SER A 1208 -74.77 -22.21 8.81
N SER A 1209 -73.61 -22.89 8.66
CA SER A 1209 -73.24 -23.66 7.45
C SER A 1209 -74.15 -24.87 7.17
N SER A 1210 -75.14 -25.14 8.01
CA SER A 1210 -76.19 -26.12 7.77
C SER A 1210 -77.57 -25.60 8.17
N LEU A 1211 -78.59 -26.09 7.49
CA LEU A 1211 -80.00 -25.84 7.79
C LEU A 1211 -80.73 -27.16 7.95
N THR A 1212 -81.23 -27.42 9.16
CA THR A 1212 -82.09 -28.56 9.45
C THR A 1212 -83.56 -28.16 9.42
N VAL A 1213 -84.36 -28.84 8.60
CA VAL A 1213 -85.82 -28.66 8.52
C VAL A 1213 -86.53 -29.98 8.76
N LYS A 1214 -87.68 -29.94 9.44
CA LYS A 1214 -88.55 -31.12 9.67
C LYS A 1214 -89.88 -30.91 8.93
N PRO A 1215 -90.00 -31.37 7.66
CA PRO A 1215 -91.27 -31.28 6.93
C PRO A 1215 -92.37 -32.03 7.67
N ARG A 1216 -93.53 -31.39 7.83
CA ARG A 1216 -94.70 -31.96 8.51
C ARG A 1216 -95.72 -32.51 7.53
N THR A 1217 -95.66 -32.09 6.26
CA THR A 1217 -96.64 -32.46 5.23
C THR A 1217 -95.96 -32.79 3.91
N THR A 1218 -96.65 -33.51 3.01
CA THR A 1218 -96.19 -33.69 1.63
C THR A 1218 -96.25 -32.40 0.81
N LYS A 1219 -96.99 -31.37 1.25
CA LYS A 1219 -96.98 -30.02 0.63
C LYS A 1219 -95.64 -29.29 0.79
N ASP A 1220 -94.78 -29.74 1.70
CA ASP A 1220 -93.41 -29.23 1.85
C ASP A 1220 -92.48 -29.76 0.73
N SER A 1221 -92.90 -30.79 -0.02
CA SER A 1221 -92.16 -31.39 -1.14
C SER A 1221 -92.07 -30.41 -2.32
N GLY A 1222 -90.88 -30.24 -2.87
CA GLY A 1222 -90.57 -29.23 -3.88
C GLY A 1222 -90.05 -27.90 -3.29
N THR A 1223 -90.01 -27.74 -1.96
CA THR A 1223 -89.43 -26.53 -1.34
C THR A 1223 -87.95 -26.42 -1.70
N ARG A 1224 -87.56 -25.27 -2.24
CA ARG A 1224 -86.20 -24.96 -2.65
C ARG A 1224 -85.48 -24.16 -1.56
N TYR A 1225 -84.21 -24.46 -1.34
CA TYR A 1225 -83.33 -23.82 -0.36
C TYR A 1225 -82.06 -23.33 -1.05
N ARG A 1226 -81.61 -22.14 -0.67
CA ARG A 1226 -80.29 -21.59 -1.02
C ARG A 1226 -79.71 -20.84 0.18
N VAL A 1227 -78.42 -20.60 0.17
CA VAL A 1227 -77.73 -19.83 1.21
C VAL A 1227 -76.94 -18.71 0.55
N VAL A 1228 -77.02 -17.51 1.13
CA VAL A 1228 -76.15 -16.39 0.81
C VAL A 1228 -75.02 -16.39 1.83
N VAL A 1229 -73.78 -16.31 1.34
CA VAL A 1229 -72.56 -16.41 2.13
C VAL A 1229 -71.79 -15.10 1.97
N THR A 1230 -71.55 -14.36 3.05
CA THR A 1230 -71.12 -12.95 3.02
C THR A 1230 -69.99 -12.66 4.00
N ASN A 1231 -68.99 -11.88 3.57
CA ASN A 1231 -68.02 -11.22 4.45
C ASN A 1231 -67.81 -9.76 4.00
N SER A 1232 -66.88 -9.04 4.62
CA SER A 1232 -66.60 -7.63 4.31
C SER A 1232 -66.05 -7.39 2.89
N GLN A 1233 -65.70 -8.44 2.13
CA GLN A 1233 -65.16 -8.39 0.77
C GLN A 1233 -66.20 -8.78 -0.29
N GLY A 1234 -67.46 -9.05 0.11
CA GLY A 1234 -68.56 -9.35 -0.80
C GLY A 1234 -69.39 -10.57 -0.39
N SER A 1235 -70.26 -11.01 -1.30
CA SER A 1235 -71.15 -12.16 -1.09
C SER A 1235 -71.18 -13.11 -2.29
N VAL A 1236 -71.57 -14.37 -2.02
CA VAL A 1236 -71.82 -15.41 -3.02
C VAL A 1236 -73.08 -16.18 -2.66
N ILE A 1237 -73.84 -16.64 -3.66
CA ILE A 1237 -75.10 -17.37 -3.49
C ILE A 1237 -74.90 -18.83 -3.89
N SER A 1238 -75.42 -19.76 -3.10
CA SER A 1238 -75.35 -21.19 -3.41
C SER A 1238 -76.23 -21.59 -4.60
N ALA A 1239 -75.88 -22.74 -5.19
CA ALA A 1239 -76.82 -23.52 -5.98
C ALA A 1239 -78.06 -23.89 -5.14
N VAL A 1240 -79.16 -24.22 -5.83
CA VAL A 1240 -80.46 -24.48 -5.20
C VAL A 1240 -80.61 -25.96 -4.86
N ALA A 1241 -80.79 -26.25 -3.58
CA ALA A 1241 -81.15 -27.58 -3.08
C ALA A 1241 -82.68 -27.73 -2.99
N THR A 1242 -83.23 -28.87 -3.38
CA THR A 1242 -84.67 -29.14 -3.30
C THR A 1242 -84.96 -30.21 -2.24
N LEU A 1243 -85.97 -29.97 -1.41
CA LEU A 1243 -86.53 -30.95 -0.49
C LEU A 1243 -87.59 -31.78 -1.20
N ARG A 1244 -87.53 -33.11 -1.08
CA ARG A 1244 -88.58 -34.05 -1.49
C ARG A 1244 -89.09 -34.79 -0.25
N VAL A 1245 -90.41 -34.92 -0.11
CA VAL A 1245 -91.05 -35.54 1.06
C VAL A 1245 -91.87 -36.75 0.62
N ARG A 1246 -91.70 -37.89 1.31
CA ARG A 1246 -92.50 -39.12 1.18
C ARG A 1246 -93.32 -39.39 2.46
#